data_AF-A0AAD2GBK5-F1
#
_entry.id   AF-A0AAD2GBK5-F1
#
_cell.length_a   1.000
_cell.length_b   1.000
_cell.length_c   1.000
_cell.angle_alpha   90.00
_cell.angle_beta   90.00
_cell.angle_gamma   90.00
#
_symmetry.space_group_name_H-M   'P 1'
#
loop_
_entity.id
_entity.type
_entity.pdbx_description
1 polymer ?
#
loop_
_entity_poly.entity_id
_entity_poly.type
_entity_poly.pdbx_seq_one_letter_code
_entity_poly.pdbx_strand_id
1 'polypeptide(L)'
;MKRYSSTFVTMFLPLLLALVVGPSVLAHSTTTITTTTTTTSNTPTRRRQLQDQQALFDEASAQWTSYGDAVDYNFAYLRQDETFPQFQVTVRNSTTIGVDTVYGQPQDRYVFTMDQLLGYISESLSTAGDTVAVNYDKTYGYPTSWNITGSVSLQGTMESFTFFSILREQLNQGKAVWDARPTDSYDYTIHIIGFLPPPYGTPKLVQVRNGTVETILEEDTGEMIDMTTFNLPTIDQAFQNIENALTNYYATVDATFDPTLGYPMEYSLRNSIFVADGNPTYRIYDVVLVAKPDNDDTEGTIVEWQNELATAKALWSERNLSAYNYTFQRFCECPPEFQRAKLVQVVDGDVVAIDGTFGNSLDEAPTLDGLFTIIEAAIQDVIRGNVSSIRTTYDAEYGYPASVFIDYDEMMADEEYIVSATLEEVNGGGGGDDDKAMILNEAKTKWESMGLSNYHFGIVKECRCVFRDPIAIQVSNGEVAQMRNRFGDEVDQDTTGYSLTIEDIFGLIQTGMDEGFSTVDVEYDEEYGYPKKAVLDPRAMTADDEYTLTIDYLAPLTKWQNELEAGKRLWSEQNIKSYNYTYQRSCECLDESQLAKLVQVVDGDVVTTGDVSAQATQRSSLNEAPTLDGLFVIIQDGINRNAFRIVVDYDPKYGYPTSVYIDYYEMIADEEYIVSAVLVEVNDGGANVDPVPDSSAPKTAMIMGHLGLASLLLCMQW
;
A
#
# COMPACT_ATOMS: atom_id res chain seq x y z
N MET A 1 32.85 26.16 42.74
CA MET A 1 34.12 26.62 43.39
C MET A 1 35.18 25.54 43.19
N LYS A 2 36.43 25.99 42.98
CA LYS A 2 37.68 25.27 42.65
C LYS A 2 38.00 25.14 41.16
N ARG A 3 39.02 25.94 40.83
CA ARG A 3 39.80 26.08 39.60
C ARG A 3 40.78 24.92 39.46
N TYR A 4 41.18 24.57 38.24
CA TYR A 4 42.59 24.51 37.88
C TYR A 4 42.77 24.93 36.42
N SER A 5 43.90 25.61 36.21
CA SER A 5 44.35 26.33 35.03
C SER A 5 45.56 25.59 34.47
N SER A 6 45.70 25.50 33.14
CA SER A 6 47.00 25.47 32.47
C SER A 6 46.83 25.88 31.00
N THR A 7 47.85 26.53 30.47
CA THR A 7 47.81 27.49 29.37
C THR A 7 48.86 27.13 28.31
N PHE A 8 48.60 27.56 27.05
CA PHE A 8 49.53 27.71 25.91
C PHE A 8 50.03 26.41 25.22
N VAL A 9 50.09 26.27 23.89
CA VAL A 9 50.57 27.20 22.85
C VAL A 9 49.81 27.02 21.51
N THR A 10 49.54 28.16 20.88
CA THR A 10 49.05 28.40 19.52
C THR A 10 49.98 27.91 18.41
N MET A 11 49.43 27.26 17.38
CA MET A 11 50.03 27.22 16.04
C MET A 11 48.95 27.52 14.99
N PHE A 12 49.08 28.68 14.35
CA PHE A 12 48.27 29.13 13.20
C PHE A 12 48.83 28.52 11.91
N LEU A 13 47.98 28.00 11.02
CA LEU A 13 48.10 28.02 9.55
C LEU A 13 46.71 27.68 8.94
N PRO A 14 46.39 28.04 7.68
CA PRO A 14 45.24 28.88 7.38
C PRO A 14 44.07 28.11 6.75
N LEU A 15 42.89 28.68 6.99
CA LEU A 15 41.60 28.42 6.36
C LEU A 15 41.72 28.43 4.82
N LEU A 16 41.36 27.31 4.16
CA LEU A 16 40.94 27.33 2.76
C LEU A 16 39.43 27.11 2.74
N LEU A 17 38.72 28.14 2.30
CA LEU A 17 37.27 28.19 2.16
C LEU A 17 36.87 27.37 0.92
N ALA A 18 36.38 26.15 1.09
CA ALA A 18 35.69 25.41 0.03
C ALA A 18 34.20 25.71 0.12
N LEU A 19 33.64 26.33 -0.92
CA LEU A 19 32.21 26.55 -1.08
C LEU A 19 31.50 25.19 -1.12
N VAL A 20 30.58 24.99 -0.18
CA VAL A 20 29.61 23.89 -0.17
C VAL A 20 28.58 24.16 -1.27
N VAL A 21 28.52 23.28 -2.26
CA VAL A 21 27.35 23.14 -3.16
C VAL A 21 26.81 21.74 -2.89
N GLY A 22 25.63 21.67 -2.25
CA GLY A 22 24.94 20.40 -2.00
C GLY A 22 24.49 19.74 -3.30
N PRO A 23 24.24 18.41 -3.31
CA PRO A 23 23.81 17.73 -4.52
C PRO A 23 22.33 18.03 -4.77
N SER A 24 22.08 18.83 -5.80
CA SER A 24 20.76 18.93 -6.42
C SER A 24 20.49 17.65 -7.21
N VAL A 25 19.31 17.06 -6.98
CA VAL A 25 18.68 16.03 -7.81
C VAL A 25 18.78 16.45 -9.29
N LEU A 26 19.52 15.70 -10.10
CA LEU A 26 19.64 15.93 -11.55
C LEU A 26 19.18 14.69 -12.31
N ALA A 27 17.94 14.74 -12.76
CA ALA A 27 17.53 14.06 -13.98
C ALA A 27 18.48 14.52 -15.11
N HIS A 28 19.18 13.58 -15.72
CA HIS A 28 20.09 13.85 -16.83
C HIS A 28 19.30 14.31 -18.07
N SER A 29 19.08 15.62 -18.21
CA SER A 29 18.70 16.21 -19.49
C SER A 29 19.98 16.54 -20.27
N THR A 30 20.27 15.75 -21.29
CA THR A 30 21.37 15.96 -22.23
C THR A 30 21.10 17.23 -23.04
N THR A 31 21.89 18.29 -22.82
CA THR A 31 21.88 19.47 -23.69
C THR A 31 22.80 19.21 -24.87
N THR A 32 22.20 18.84 -26.01
CA THR A 32 22.87 18.61 -27.29
C THR A 32 23.32 19.93 -27.91
N ILE A 33 24.60 20.07 -28.24
CA ILE A 33 25.09 21.09 -29.18
C ILE A 33 25.34 20.41 -30.52
N THR A 34 24.39 20.59 -31.44
CA THR A 34 24.50 20.10 -32.81
C THR A 34 25.30 21.10 -33.64
N THR A 35 26.45 20.67 -34.18
CA THR A 35 27.10 21.39 -35.30
C THR A 35 27.33 20.41 -36.44
N THR A 36 26.34 20.30 -37.32
CA THR A 36 26.45 19.56 -38.58
C THR A 36 27.09 20.47 -39.62
N THR A 37 28.25 20.10 -40.16
CA THR A 37 28.71 20.65 -41.45
C THR A 37 29.53 19.60 -42.20
N THR A 38 28.87 18.95 -43.15
CA THR A 38 29.49 18.08 -44.15
C THR A 38 30.10 18.97 -45.24
N THR A 39 31.42 18.94 -45.44
CA THR A 39 32.00 19.36 -46.73
C THR A 39 33.41 18.80 -46.93
N THR A 40 33.54 17.97 -47.97
CA THR A 40 34.78 17.45 -48.54
C THR A 40 35.61 18.57 -49.17
N SER A 41 36.68 19.04 -48.51
CA SER A 41 37.86 19.66 -49.15
C SER A 41 39.03 19.80 -48.15
N ASN A 42 40.27 19.54 -48.60
CA ASN A 42 41.51 19.71 -47.84
C ASN A 42 41.81 21.20 -47.58
N THR A 43 41.18 21.79 -46.55
CA THR A 43 41.20 23.23 -46.26
C THR A 43 41.51 23.47 -44.76
N PRO A 44 42.09 24.61 -44.33
CA PRO A 44 42.59 24.85 -42.95
C PRO A 44 41.63 24.51 -41.80
N THR A 45 40.33 24.50 -42.06
CA THR A 45 39.26 24.09 -41.13
C THR A 45 39.38 22.62 -40.68
N ARG A 46 39.72 21.69 -41.61
CA ARG A 46 39.90 20.27 -41.28
C ARG A 46 41.13 20.05 -40.41
N ARG A 47 42.22 20.78 -40.70
CA ARG A 47 43.45 20.72 -39.89
C ARG A 47 43.19 21.21 -38.46
N ARG A 48 42.38 22.26 -38.31
CA ARG A 48 41.98 22.76 -37.00
C ARG A 48 41.10 21.77 -36.24
N GLN A 49 40.11 21.16 -36.90
CA GLN A 49 39.27 20.12 -36.29
C GLN A 49 40.08 18.91 -35.81
N LEU A 50 41.07 18.45 -36.58
CA LEU A 50 41.96 17.38 -36.16
C LEU A 50 42.86 17.79 -34.99
N GLN A 51 43.32 19.04 -34.93
CA GLN A 51 44.08 19.56 -33.79
C GLN A 51 43.22 19.63 -32.52
N ASP A 52 41.96 20.06 -32.65
CA ASP A 52 41.03 20.12 -31.52
C ASP A 52 40.70 18.70 -31.01
N GLN A 53 40.51 17.72 -31.90
CA GLN A 53 40.31 16.31 -31.54
C GLN A 53 41.56 15.68 -30.92
N GLN A 54 42.76 16.04 -31.39
CA GLN A 54 44.02 15.58 -30.78
C GLN A 54 44.16 16.10 -29.35
N ALA A 55 43.85 17.37 -29.09
CA ALA A 55 43.93 17.92 -27.74
C ALA A 55 42.97 17.23 -26.76
N LEU A 56 41.72 16.96 -27.20
CA LEU A 56 40.75 16.21 -26.42
C LEU A 56 41.21 14.77 -26.15
N PHE A 57 41.79 14.11 -27.16
CA PHE A 57 42.35 12.78 -27.02
C PHE A 57 43.52 12.76 -26.02
N ASP A 58 44.45 13.71 -26.11
CA ASP A 58 45.63 13.76 -25.23
C ASP A 58 45.20 13.93 -23.76
N GLU A 59 44.23 14.80 -23.49
CA GLU A 59 43.67 15.01 -22.14
C GLU A 59 42.95 13.76 -21.62
N ALA A 60 42.05 13.19 -22.42
CA ALA A 60 41.25 12.04 -22.02
C ALA A 60 42.09 10.76 -21.87
N SER A 61 43.05 10.54 -22.76
CA SER A 61 43.97 9.40 -22.69
C SER A 61 44.90 9.50 -21.48
N ALA A 62 45.39 10.70 -21.16
CA ALA A 62 46.15 10.92 -19.92
C ALA A 62 45.31 10.65 -18.67
N GLN A 63 44.04 11.05 -18.68
CA GLN A 63 43.10 10.75 -17.59
C GLN A 63 42.86 9.24 -17.45
N TRP A 64 42.56 8.53 -18.55
CA TRP A 64 42.35 7.09 -18.55
C TRP A 64 43.57 6.32 -18.04
N THR A 65 44.76 6.65 -18.54
CA THR A 65 46.01 5.99 -18.15
C THR A 65 46.44 6.28 -16.71
N SER A 66 45.91 7.35 -16.08
CA SER A 66 46.22 7.68 -14.68
C SER A 66 45.75 6.62 -13.67
N TYR A 67 44.80 5.77 -14.06
CA TYR A 67 44.25 4.70 -13.22
C TYR A 67 45.07 3.39 -13.25
N GLY A 68 46.11 3.31 -14.09
CA GLY A 68 47.06 2.19 -14.17
C GLY A 68 46.67 1.08 -15.17
N ASP A 69 47.59 0.13 -15.37
CA ASP A 69 47.54 -0.88 -16.45
C ASP A 69 46.59 -2.07 -16.19
N ALA A 70 45.96 -2.15 -15.01
CA ALA A 70 45.15 -3.30 -14.59
C ALA A 70 43.83 -2.82 -13.98
N VAL A 71 43.00 -2.19 -14.82
CA VAL A 71 41.67 -1.71 -14.45
C VAL A 71 40.58 -2.67 -14.91
N ASP A 72 39.64 -2.93 -14.03
CA ASP A 72 38.47 -3.76 -14.25
C ASP A 72 37.27 -2.85 -14.55
N TYR A 73 36.58 -3.14 -15.66
CA TYR A 73 35.40 -2.38 -16.07
C TYR A 73 34.48 -3.20 -16.95
N ASN A 74 33.21 -2.80 -16.97
CA ASN A 74 32.23 -3.21 -17.96
C ASN A 74 31.77 -2.01 -18.74
N PHE A 75 31.49 -2.21 -20.03
CA PHE A 75 30.89 -1.18 -20.84
C PHE A 75 29.95 -1.76 -21.87
N ALA A 76 28.94 -0.97 -22.21
CA ALA A 76 27.99 -1.29 -23.25
C ALA A 76 27.91 -0.17 -24.27
N TYR A 77 27.72 -0.50 -25.53
CA TYR A 77 27.59 0.51 -26.58
C TYR A 77 26.68 0.06 -27.73
N LEU A 78 26.04 1.05 -28.33
CA LEU A 78 25.26 0.94 -29.56
C LEU A 78 26.13 1.26 -30.76
N ARG A 79 26.02 0.48 -31.84
CA ARG A 79 26.52 0.92 -33.14
C ARG A 79 25.48 1.72 -33.89
N GLN A 80 25.94 2.68 -34.69
CA GLN A 80 25.08 3.56 -35.49
C GLN A 80 24.85 3.07 -36.93
N ASP A 81 25.55 2.02 -37.37
CA ASP A 81 25.53 1.52 -38.75
C ASP A 81 24.70 0.23 -38.95
N GLU A 82 24.02 -0.24 -37.91
CA GLU A 82 23.20 -1.45 -37.91
C GLU A 82 21.93 -1.25 -37.08
N THR A 83 20.88 -2.00 -37.41
CA THR A 83 19.54 -1.75 -36.86
C THR A 83 19.38 -2.17 -35.39
N PHE A 84 20.23 -3.10 -34.87
CA PHE A 84 20.12 -3.64 -33.50
C PHE A 84 21.41 -4.28 -32.87
N PRO A 85 22.62 -3.69 -32.89
CA PRO A 85 23.74 -4.31 -32.16
C PRO A 85 24.12 -3.51 -30.90
N GLN A 86 23.48 -3.84 -29.78
CA GLN A 86 24.02 -3.52 -28.45
C GLN A 86 25.06 -4.58 -28.10
N PHE A 87 26.25 -4.13 -27.72
CA PHE A 87 27.32 -4.97 -27.18
C PHE A 87 27.50 -4.68 -25.71
N GLN A 88 27.79 -5.71 -24.93
CA GLN A 88 28.26 -5.61 -23.56
C GLN A 88 29.61 -6.30 -23.48
N VAL A 89 30.65 -5.59 -23.06
CA VAL A 89 32.02 -6.08 -22.99
C VAL A 89 32.51 -6.01 -21.56
N THR A 90 33.03 -7.15 -21.07
CA THR A 90 33.61 -7.28 -19.74
C THR A 90 35.11 -7.40 -19.83
N VAL A 91 35.81 -6.45 -19.22
CA VAL A 91 37.27 -6.39 -19.17
C VAL A 91 37.73 -6.60 -17.75
N ARG A 92 38.68 -7.54 -17.57
CA ARG A 92 39.38 -7.78 -16.30
C ARG A 92 40.88 -7.87 -16.56
N ASN A 93 41.69 -7.21 -15.74
CA ASN A 93 43.14 -7.13 -15.93
C ASN A 93 43.52 -6.84 -17.40
N SER A 94 42.85 -5.84 -17.98
CA SER A 94 43.09 -5.38 -19.37
C SER A 94 42.86 -6.44 -20.45
N THR A 95 42.12 -7.51 -20.12
CA THR A 95 41.75 -8.57 -21.04
C THR A 95 40.24 -8.68 -21.10
N THR A 96 39.67 -8.80 -22.31
CA THR A 96 38.26 -9.11 -22.46
C THR A 96 37.99 -10.54 -22.01
N ILE A 97 37.12 -10.71 -21.01
CA ILE A 97 36.75 -12.01 -20.45
C ILE A 97 35.29 -12.40 -20.73
N GLY A 98 34.47 -11.47 -21.23
CA GLY A 98 33.07 -11.70 -21.56
C GLY A 98 32.58 -10.71 -22.61
N VAL A 99 31.74 -11.20 -23.53
CA VAL A 99 31.07 -10.40 -24.55
C VAL A 99 29.67 -10.93 -24.74
N ASP A 100 28.66 -10.10 -24.47
CA ASP A 100 27.26 -10.40 -24.76
C ASP A 100 26.71 -9.47 -25.84
N THR A 101 25.80 -10.00 -26.65
CA THR A 101 25.10 -9.26 -27.71
C THR A 101 23.65 -9.71 -27.80
N VAL A 102 22.74 -8.80 -28.14
CA VAL A 102 21.30 -9.14 -28.30
C VAL A 102 21.07 -10.20 -29.39
N TYR A 103 21.84 -10.16 -30.48
CA TYR A 103 21.64 -11.04 -31.64
C TYR A 103 22.96 -11.49 -32.29
N GLY A 104 23.12 -12.80 -32.44
CA GLY A 104 24.22 -13.41 -33.21
C GLY A 104 25.50 -13.66 -32.40
N GLN A 105 26.57 -14.04 -33.09
CA GLN A 105 27.90 -14.15 -32.50
C GLN A 105 28.64 -12.83 -32.72
N PRO A 106 29.30 -12.27 -31.68
CA PRO A 106 30.09 -11.05 -31.85
C PRO A 106 31.20 -11.29 -32.87
N GLN A 107 31.35 -10.39 -33.84
CA GLN A 107 32.49 -10.44 -34.75
C GLN A 107 33.72 -9.89 -34.02
N ASP A 108 34.86 -10.58 -34.10
CA ASP A 108 36.10 -10.24 -33.39
C ASP A 108 36.51 -8.76 -33.51
N ARG A 109 36.25 -8.13 -34.67
CA ARG A 109 36.60 -6.72 -34.91
C ARG A 109 35.83 -5.68 -34.07
N TYR A 110 34.75 -6.10 -33.41
CA TYR A 110 33.92 -5.23 -32.57
C TYR A 110 34.13 -5.49 -31.08
N VAL A 111 34.96 -6.47 -30.75
CA VAL A 111 35.32 -6.74 -29.36
C VAL A 111 36.63 -6.03 -29.10
N PHE A 112 36.60 -5.02 -28.25
CA PHE A 112 37.79 -4.25 -27.90
C PHE A 112 37.81 -3.89 -26.42
N THR A 113 39.00 -3.70 -25.87
CA THR A 113 39.22 -2.99 -24.60
C THR A 113 39.23 -1.49 -24.85
N MET A 114 39.14 -0.69 -23.79
CA MET A 114 39.25 0.76 -23.91
C MET A 114 40.62 1.19 -24.44
N ASP A 115 41.69 0.50 -24.06
CA ASP A 115 43.04 0.76 -24.57
C ASP A 115 43.13 0.48 -26.08
N GLN A 116 42.46 -0.57 -26.56
CA GLN A 116 42.38 -0.87 -27.99
C GLN A 116 41.58 0.21 -28.74
N LEU A 117 40.45 0.67 -28.19
CA LEU A 117 39.68 1.77 -28.76
C LEU A 117 40.49 3.06 -28.83
N LEU A 118 41.16 3.44 -27.75
CA LEU A 118 42.07 4.59 -27.72
C LEU A 118 43.23 4.42 -28.72
N GLY A 119 43.73 3.20 -28.90
CA GLY A 119 44.71 2.86 -29.93
C GLY A 119 44.20 3.13 -31.34
N TYR A 120 42.99 2.68 -31.68
CA TYR A 120 42.35 2.96 -32.98
C TYR A 120 42.15 4.45 -33.22
N ILE A 121 41.75 5.19 -32.18
CA ILE A 121 41.59 6.65 -32.24
C ILE A 121 42.95 7.31 -32.51
N SER A 122 43.99 6.94 -31.77
CA SER A 122 45.34 7.47 -31.92
C SER A 122 45.90 7.23 -33.33
N GLU A 123 45.77 6.00 -33.83
CA GLU A 123 46.21 5.63 -35.18
C GLU A 123 45.48 6.46 -36.24
N SER A 124 44.16 6.61 -36.11
CA SER A 124 43.32 7.36 -37.05
C SER A 124 43.61 8.87 -37.01
N LEU A 125 43.93 9.44 -35.84
CA LEU A 125 44.35 10.84 -35.70
C LEU A 125 45.70 11.10 -36.42
N SER A 126 46.58 10.10 -36.45
CA SER A 126 47.88 10.18 -37.11
C SER A 126 47.85 9.89 -38.62
N THR A 127 46.75 9.29 -39.11
CA THR A 127 46.65 8.80 -40.49
C THR A 127 46.08 9.83 -41.44
N ALA A 128 46.86 10.17 -42.47
CA ALA A 128 46.45 11.15 -43.47
C ALA A 128 45.30 10.62 -44.35
N GLY A 129 44.10 11.17 -44.14
CA GLY A 129 42.92 10.81 -44.93
C GLY A 129 41.72 10.45 -44.07
N ASP A 130 41.96 10.00 -42.84
CA ASP A 130 40.93 9.56 -41.90
C ASP A 130 40.14 10.74 -41.32
N THR A 131 38.95 10.45 -40.82
CA THR A 131 38.11 11.40 -40.06
C THR A 131 37.84 10.83 -38.68
N VAL A 132 38.06 11.66 -37.65
CA VAL A 132 37.88 11.27 -36.25
C VAL A 132 36.98 12.31 -35.59
N ALA A 133 35.90 11.84 -34.96
CA ALA A 133 35.06 12.64 -34.08
C ALA A 133 34.71 11.80 -32.85
N VAL A 134 35.26 12.16 -31.70
CA VAL A 134 35.10 11.42 -30.44
C VAL A 134 34.72 12.39 -29.32
N ASN A 135 33.79 11.96 -28.47
CA ASN A 135 33.50 12.58 -27.18
C ASN A 135 34.02 11.67 -26.06
N TYR A 136 34.43 12.26 -24.95
CA TYR A 136 35.01 11.55 -23.82
C TYR A 136 34.27 11.91 -22.53
N ASP A 137 34.27 10.97 -21.59
CA ASP A 137 33.86 11.21 -20.21
C ASP A 137 34.87 12.16 -19.53
N LYS A 138 34.35 13.15 -18.81
CA LYS A 138 35.19 14.19 -18.19
C LYS A 138 35.88 13.73 -16.91
N THR A 139 35.40 12.66 -16.29
CA THR A 139 35.88 12.18 -14.99
C THR A 139 36.95 11.10 -15.17
N TYR A 140 36.69 10.16 -16.07
CA TYR A 140 37.47 8.94 -16.25
C TYR A 140 38.20 8.88 -17.60
N GLY A 141 37.87 9.76 -18.55
CA GLY A 141 38.61 9.88 -19.82
C GLY A 141 38.30 8.81 -20.87
N TYR A 142 37.33 7.93 -20.65
CA TYR A 142 36.93 6.95 -21.66
C TYR A 142 36.05 7.59 -22.77
N PRO A 143 36.14 7.14 -24.03
CA PRO A 143 35.23 7.54 -25.10
C PRO A 143 33.75 7.26 -24.81
N THR A 144 32.89 8.28 -24.90
CA THR A 144 31.42 8.17 -24.74
C THR A 144 30.68 8.09 -26.09
N SER A 145 31.30 8.56 -27.17
CA SER A 145 30.83 8.33 -28.54
C SER A 145 31.99 8.47 -29.50
N TRP A 146 32.03 7.67 -30.56
CA TRP A 146 33.09 7.73 -31.57
C TRP A 146 32.53 7.55 -32.97
N ASN A 147 33.07 8.32 -33.90
CA ASN A 147 32.85 8.16 -35.33
C ASN A 147 34.19 8.28 -36.04
N ILE A 148 34.75 7.12 -36.41
CA ILE A 148 36.03 6.97 -37.09
C ILE A 148 35.75 6.42 -38.48
N THR A 149 36.22 7.12 -39.52
CA THR A 149 36.13 6.65 -40.90
C THR A 149 37.47 6.78 -41.62
N GLY A 150 37.79 5.81 -42.47
CA GLY A 150 39.07 5.74 -43.18
C GLY A 150 39.71 4.36 -43.01
N SER A 151 40.96 4.35 -42.56
CA SER A 151 41.77 3.14 -42.38
C SER A 151 41.15 2.16 -41.39
N VAL A 152 40.51 2.68 -40.34
CA VAL A 152 39.57 1.97 -39.47
C VAL A 152 38.19 2.60 -39.66
N SER A 153 37.14 1.77 -39.74
CA SER A 153 35.75 2.24 -39.79
C SER A 153 35.00 1.68 -38.58
N LEU A 154 34.80 2.54 -37.58
CA LEU A 154 34.20 2.18 -36.29
C LEU A 154 33.32 3.33 -35.80
N GLN A 155 32.06 3.04 -35.52
CA GLN A 155 31.07 4.02 -35.06
C GLN A 155 30.27 3.45 -33.90
N GLY A 156 30.14 4.23 -32.82
CA GLY A 156 29.39 3.79 -31.65
C GLY A 156 29.11 4.89 -30.63
N THR A 157 28.20 4.58 -29.71
CA THR A 157 27.81 5.44 -28.60
C THR A 157 27.68 4.60 -27.34
N MET A 158 28.32 5.04 -26.25
CA MET A 158 28.28 4.36 -24.97
C MET A 158 26.86 4.39 -24.38
N GLU A 159 26.37 3.25 -23.94
CA GLU A 159 25.08 3.13 -23.22
C GLU A 159 25.28 3.07 -21.72
N SER A 160 26.27 2.30 -21.26
CA SER A 160 26.59 2.17 -19.85
C SER A 160 28.09 1.91 -19.66
N PHE A 161 28.62 2.38 -18.54
CA PHE A 161 30.01 2.14 -18.17
C PHE A 161 30.10 1.97 -16.65
N THR A 162 30.62 0.84 -16.20
CA THR A 162 30.91 0.59 -14.78
C THR A 162 32.41 0.41 -14.61
N PHE A 163 33.02 1.31 -13.85
CA PHE A 163 34.44 1.26 -13.51
C PHE A 163 34.64 0.45 -12.22
N PHE A 164 34.74 -0.87 -12.31
CA PHE A 164 34.77 -1.75 -11.13
C PHE A 164 35.95 -1.48 -10.19
N SER A 165 37.15 -1.19 -10.71
CA SER A 165 38.30 -0.89 -9.83
C SER A 165 38.05 0.34 -8.95
N ILE A 166 37.50 1.41 -9.52
CA ILE A 166 37.18 2.64 -8.79
C ILE A 166 36.00 2.41 -7.84
N LEU A 167 34.95 1.74 -8.32
CA LEU A 167 33.78 1.46 -7.49
C LEU A 167 34.13 0.55 -6.30
N ARG A 168 35.04 -0.42 -6.49
CA ARG A 168 35.58 -1.25 -5.40
C ARG A 168 36.35 -0.42 -4.38
N GLU A 169 37.15 0.54 -4.83
CA GLU A 169 37.86 1.44 -3.93
C GLU A 169 36.89 2.29 -3.11
N GLN A 170 35.87 2.87 -3.76
CA GLN A 170 34.81 3.64 -3.10
C GLN A 170 34.02 2.80 -2.09
N LEU A 171 33.66 1.57 -2.46
CA LEU A 171 33.01 0.60 -1.58
C LEU A 171 33.85 0.31 -0.35
N ASN A 172 35.15 0.04 -0.52
CA ASN A 172 36.07 -0.23 0.58
C ASN A 172 36.25 0.99 1.50
N GLN A 173 36.31 2.20 0.94
CA GLN A 173 36.40 3.44 1.73
C GLN A 173 35.12 3.70 2.52
N GLY A 174 33.95 3.60 1.87
CA GLY A 174 32.65 3.74 2.51
C GLY A 174 32.45 2.70 3.61
N LYS A 175 32.78 1.43 3.32
CA LYS A 175 32.73 0.34 4.30
C LYS A 175 33.65 0.59 5.49
N ALA A 176 34.86 1.09 5.28
CA ALA A 176 35.77 1.39 6.39
C ALA A 176 35.23 2.50 7.32
N VAL A 177 34.52 3.50 6.77
CA VAL A 177 33.84 4.53 7.58
C VAL A 177 32.65 3.92 8.31
N TRP A 178 31.83 3.13 7.62
CA TRP A 178 30.66 2.48 8.18
C TRP A 178 31.00 1.47 9.30
N ASP A 179 32.07 0.69 9.13
CA ASP A 179 32.56 -0.29 10.11
C ASP A 179 33.17 0.39 11.35
N ALA A 180 33.49 1.69 11.28
CA ALA A 180 34.02 2.47 12.40
C ALA A 180 32.92 3.08 13.29
N ARG A 181 31.64 2.80 13.00
CA ARG A 181 30.49 3.24 13.80
C ARG A 181 30.59 2.72 15.26
N PRO A 182 30.02 3.46 16.23
CA PRO A 182 30.09 3.10 17.65
C PRO A 182 29.07 2.02 18.07
N THR A 183 28.18 1.61 17.19
CA THR A 183 27.01 0.77 17.49
C THR A 183 26.58 -0.01 16.25
N ASP A 184 26.09 -1.24 16.45
CA ASP A 184 25.45 -2.05 15.41
C ASP A 184 23.93 -1.88 15.35
N SER A 185 23.40 -0.95 16.15
CA SER A 185 21.99 -0.57 16.17
C SER A 185 21.79 0.78 15.47
N TYR A 186 20.89 0.83 14.51
CA TYR A 186 20.58 2.02 13.72
C TYR A 186 19.22 1.90 13.04
N ASP A 187 18.64 3.03 12.70
CA ASP A 187 17.43 3.12 11.88
C ASP A 187 17.79 3.73 10.52
N TYR A 188 17.09 3.35 9.47
CA TYR A 188 17.21 3.98 8.16
C TYR A 188 15.93 3.83 7.35
N THR A 189 15.71 4.76 6.42
CA THR A 189 14.66 4.61 5.42
C THR A 189 15.24 4.01 4.14
N ILE A 190 14.53 3.06 3.54
CA ILE A 190 14.83 2.51 2.22
C ILE A 190 13.65 2.68 1.26
N HIS A 191 13.93 3.12 0.04
CA HIS A 191 12.98 3.26 -1.04
C HIS A 191 13.48 2.49 -2.26
N ILE A 192 12.73 1.47 -2.65
CA ILE A 192 13.03 0.63 -3.81
C ILE A 192 12.31 1.22 -5.03
N ILE A 193 13.09 1.83 -5.92
CA ILE A 193 12.58 2.54 -7.10
C ILE A 193 12.65 1.59 -8.30
N GLY A 194 11.50 1.30 -8.89
CA GLY A 194 11.38 0.42 -10.06
C GLY A 194 9.94 0.31 -10.54
N PHE A 195 9.68 -0.62 -11.46
CA PHE A 195 8.31 -0.95 -11.88
C PHE A 195 7.67 -1.91 -10.87
N LEU A 196 7.37 -1.40 -9.67
CA LEU A 196 6.88 -2.18 -8.52
C LEU A 196 5.49 -1.70 -8.10
N PRO A 197 4.50 -2.60 -7.92
CA PRO A 197 3.20 -2.22 -7.37
C PRO A 197 3.33 -1.90 -5.86
N PRO A 198 2.44 -1.07 -5.30
CA PRO A 198 2.31 -0.95 -3.85
C PRO A 198 2.04 -2.33 -3.21
N PRO A 199 2.61 -2.64 -2.02
CA PRO A 199 3.46 -1.78 -1.19
C PRO A 199 4.97 -1.82 -1.52
N TYR A 200 5.40 -2.55 -2.55
CA TYR A 200 6.82 -2.81 -2.82
C TYR A 200 7.65 -1.58 -3.23
N GLY A 201 6.99 -0.56 -3.78
CA GLY A 201 7.63 0.70 -4.18
C GLY A 201 7.50 1.84 -3.15
N THR A 202 6.78 1.66 -2.04
CA THR A 202 6.66 2.73 -1.02
C THR A 202 7.87 2.72 -0.07
N PRO A 203 8.32 3.88 0.43
CA PRO A 203 9.42 3.93 1.39
C PRO A 203 9.14 3.18 2.69
N LYS A 204 10.18 2.62 3.30
CA LYS A 204 10.11 1.80 4.52
C LYS A 204 11.11 2.28 5.54
N LEU A 205 10.67 2.47 6.78
CA LEU A 205 11.56 2.67 7.92
C LEU A 205 11.99 1.31 8.45
N VAL A 206 13.29 1.05 8.44
CA VAL A 206 13.88 -0.21 8.90
C VAL A 206 14.68 0.05 10.17
N GLN A 207 14.36 -0.71 11.22
CA GLN A 207 15.04 -0.65 12.50
C GLN A 207 15.97 -1.84 12.62
N VAL A 208 17.27 -1.58 12.71
CA VAL A 208 18.31 -2.59 12.89
C VAL A 208 18.81 -2.52 14.33
N ARG A 209 18.85 -3.66 15.00
CA ARG A 209 19.33 -3.77 16.37
C ARG A 209 20.34 -4.89 16.47
N ASN A 210 21.50 -4.57 17.02
CA ASN A 210 22.64 -5.49 17.12
C ASN A 210 22.96 -6.19 15.78
N GLY A 211 22.91 -5.44 14.67
CA GLY A 211 23.23 -5.92 13.33
C GLY A 211 22.14 -6.73 12.63
N THR A 212 20.97 -6.93 13.25
CA THR A 212 19.84 -7.68 12.67
C THR A 212 18.64 -6.76 12.42
N VAL A 213 17.94 -6.94 11.29
CA VAL A 213 16.66 -6.24 11.06
C VAL A 213 15.66 -6.73 12.09
N GLU A 214 15.16 -5.80 12.92
CA GLU A 214 14.16 -6.09 13.95
C GLU A 214 12.74 -5.73 13.47
N THR A 215 12.56 -4.53 12.90
CA THR A 215 11.23 -4.04 12.49
C THR A 215 11.32 -3.38 11.13
N ILE A 216 10.26 -3.55 10.34
CA ILE A 216 10.02 -2.81 9.10
C ILE A 216 8.66 -2.12 9.24
N LEU A 217 8.63 -0.81 9.03
CA LEU A 217 7.43 0.02 9.10
C LEU A 217 7.16 0.68 7.74
N GLU A 218 5.90 0.81 7.34
CA GLU A 218 5.53 1.76 6.28
C GLU A 218 5.88 3.19 6.74
N GLU A 219 6.61 3.96 5.93
CA GLU A 219 7.09 5.29 6.34
C GLU A 219 5.92 6.27 6.59
N ASP A 220 4.84 6.15 5.83
CA ASP A 220 3.71 7.08 5.86
C ASP A 220 2.69 6.76 6.96
N THR A 221 2.38 5.49 7.20
CA THR A 221 1.39 5.05 8.19
C THR A 221 2.01 4.64 9.52
N GLY A 222 3.28 4.22 9.53
CA GLY A 222 3.92 3.60 10.69
C GLY A 222 3.44 2.18 10.97
N GLU A 223 2.66 1.58 10.06
CA GLU A 223 2.19 0.20 10.20
C GLU A 223 3.34 -0.80 10.09
N MET A 224 3.33 -1.82 10.95
CA MET A 224 4.30 -2.91 10.89
C MET A 224 4.08 -3.78 9.66
N ILE A 225 5.17 -4.12 9.00
CA ILE A 225 5.17 -5.00 7.83
C ILE A 225 5.73 -6.36 8.22
N ASP A 226 5.02 -7.38 7.78
CA ASP A 226 5.46 -8.77 7.89
C ASP A 226 6.81 -8.98 7.17
N MET A 227 7.85 -9.24 7.98
CA MET A 227 9.22 -9.47 7.53
C MET A 227 9.38 -10.77 6.72
N THR A 228 8.43 -11.71 6.80
CA THR A 228 8.45 -12.90 5.95
C THR A 228 8.08 -12.56 4.50
N THR A 229 7.30 -11.49 4.31
CA THR A 229 6.90 -10.97 3.01
C THR A 229 7.90 -9.92 2.48
N PHE A 230 8.49 -9.10 3.37
CA PHE A 230 9.47 -8.07 3.02
C PHE A 230 10.85 -8.33 3.65
N ASN A 231 11.72 -9.01 2.93
CA ASN A 231 13.11 -9.21 3.35
C ASN A 231 14.00 -8.04 2.88
N LEU A 232 14.13 -7.00 3.70
CA LEU A 232 14.96 -5.82 3.41
C LEU A 232 16.38 -5.99 3.97
N PRO A 233 17.43 -5.57 3.23
CA PRO A 233 18.81 -5.79 3.64
C PRO A 233 19.25 -4.77 4.69
N THR A 234 19.97 -5.20 5.73
CA THR A 234 20.79 -4.28 6.56
C THR A 234 21.78 -3.51 5.68
N ILE A 235 22.33 -2.39 6.18
CA ILE A 235 23.38 -1.66 5.45
C ILE A 235 24.61 -2.56 5.22
N ASP A 236 24.98 -3.41 6.19
CA ASP A 236 26.03 -4.41 6.00
C ASP A 236 25.71 -5.42 4.89
N GLN A 237 24.44 -5.86 4.79
CA GLN A 237 24.00 -6.71 3.69
C GLN A 237 23.98 -5.95 2.35
N ALA A 238 23.67 -4.66 2.32
CA ALA A 238 23.77 -3.84 1.12
C ALA A 238 25.22 -3.75 0.62
N PHE A 239 26.20 -3.57 1.51
CA PHE A 239 27.63 -3.68 1.18
C PHE A 239 27.97 -5.04 0.59
N GLN A 240 27.50 -6.13 1.19
CA GLN A 240 27.73 -7.49 0.68
C GLN A 240 27.10 -7.69 -0.71
N ASN A 241 25.90 -7.16 -0.95
CA ASN A 241 25.23 -7.26 -2.24
C ASN A 241 26.03 -6.56 -3.35
N ILE A 242 26.55 -5.36 -3.06
CA ILE A 242 27.42 -4.63 -4.00
C ILE A 242 28.74 -5.38 -4.20
N GLU A 243 29.40 -5.83 -3.12
CA GLU A 243 30.66 -6.59 -3.17
C GLU A 243 30.51 -7.88 -4.02
N ASN A 244 29.40 -8.58 -3.84
CA ASN A 244 29.03 -9.77 -4.63
C ASN A 244 28.81 -9.41 -6.08
N ALA A 245 28.15 -8.29 -6.38
CA ALA A 245 27.90 -7.87 -7.75
C ALA A 245 29.17 -7.45 -8.50
N LEU A 246 30.11 -6.79 -7.82
CA LEU A 246 31.42 -6.46 -8.36
C LEU A 246 32.30 -7.70 -8.61
N THR A 247 32.07 -8.79 -7.86
CA THR A 247 32.84 -10.04 -7.95
C THR A 247 32.27 -11.00 -8.99
N ASN A 248 30.95 -11.03 -9.13
CA ASN A 248 30.23 -11.90 -10.06
C ASN A 248 29.90 -11.15 -11.37
N TYR A 249 29.27 -11.86 -12.31
CA TYR A 249 28.89 -11.27 -13.58
C TYR A 249 27.62 -10.41 -13.46
N TYR A 250 27.81 -9.09 -13.37
CA TYR A 250 26.76 -8.08 -13.51
C TYR A 250 27.06 -7.17 -14.68
N ALA A 251 26.02 -6.79 -15.42
CA ALA A 251 26.13 -5.91 -16.58
C ALA A 251 26.49 -4.48 -16.22
N THR A 252 25.76 -3.91 -15.26
CA THR A 252 26.11 -2.63 -14.62
C THR A 252 26.00 -2.76 -13.12
N VAL A 253 26.91 -2.10 -12.42
CA VAL A 253 26.86 -1.92 -10.97
C VAL A 253 27.05 -0.44 -10.72
N ASP A 254 26.02 0.20 -10.19
CA ASP A 254 26.01 1.60 -9.86
C ASP A 254 25.84 1.70 -8.35
N ALA A 255 26.74 2.38 -7.64
CA ALA A 255 26.58 2.64 -6.22
C ALA A 255 27.21 3.98 -5.83
N THR A 256 26.59 4.66 -4.89
CA THR A 256 27.08 5.90 -4.27
C THR A 256 27.05 5.75 -2.76
N PHE A 257 27.95 6.46 -2.07
CA PHE A 257 28.17 6.32 -0.64
C PHE A 257 28.07 7.66 0.07
N ASP A 258 27.54 7.63 1.29
CA ASP A 258 27.42 8.82 2.13
C ASP A 258 28.81 9.30 2.57
N PRO A 259 29.14 10.59 2.41
CA PRO A 259 30.48 11.09 2.72
C PRO A 259 30.77 11.16 4.24
N THR A 260 29.77 11.05 5.09
CA THR A 260 29.89 11.22 6.55
C THR A 260 29.89 9.87 7.27
N LEU A 261 28.92 9.02 6.96
CA LEU A 261 28.70 7.72 7.58
C LEU A 261 29.17 6.56 6.70
N GLY A 262 29.45 6.79 5.42
CA GLY A 262 30.04 5.78 4.53
C GLY A 262 29.08 4.76 3.95
N TYR A 263 27.82 4.68 4.41
CA TYR A 263 26.83 3.70 3.92
C TYR A 263 26.47 3.92 2.44
N PRO A 264 25.98 2.90 1.71
CA PRO A 264 25.50 3.06 0.34
C PRO A 264 24.21 3.88 0.34
N MET A 265 24.21 5.07 -0.26
CA MET A 265 23.02 5.94 -0.35
C MET A 265 22.10 5.53 -1.49
N GLU A 266 22.67 5.08 -2.60
CA GLU A 266 21.92 4.62 -3.75
C GLU A 266 22.73 3.55 -4.47
N TYR A 267 22.10 2.43 -4.80
CA TYR A 267 22.74 1.41 -5.64
C TYR A 267 21.75 0.68 -6.56
N SER A 268 22.23 0.26 -7.73
CA SER A 268 21.50 -0.57 -8.69
C SER A 268 22.43 -1.66 -9.22
N LEU A 269 21.93 -2.89 -9.24
CA LEU A 269 22.69 -4.08 -9.63
C LEU A 269 21.99 -4.70 -10.83
N ARG A 270 22.48 -4.46 -12.05
CA ARG A 270 21.83 -4.91 -13.28
C ARG A 270 22.53 -6.14 -13.85
N ASN A 271 21.81 -7.26 -13.96
CA ASN A 271 22.36 -8.51 -14.54
C ASN A 271 22.50 -8.47 -16.08
N SER A 272 21.67 -7.68 -16.76
CA SER A 272 21.67 -7.56 -18.21
C SER A 272 21.20 -6.18 -18.64
N ILE A 273 21.91 -5.54 -19.56
CA ILE A 273 21.45 -4.29 -20.20
C ILE A 273 20.30 -4.50 -21.18
N PHE A 274 20.05 -5.74 -21.60
CA PHE A 274 19.08 -6.08 -22.65
C PHE A 274 17.66 -6.26 -22.11
N VAL A 275 17.47 -6.17 -20.79
CA VAL A 275 16.17 -6.29 -20.13
C VAL A 275 15.75 -4.90 -19.64
N ALA A 276 14.68 -4.36 -20.22
CA ALA A 276 14.26 -2.96 -20.00
C ALA A 276 13.67 -2.71 -18.60
N ASP A 277 13.15 -3.74 -17.93
CA ASP A 277 12.38 -3.69 -16.69
C ASP A 277 13.03 -4.47 -15.52
N GLY A 278 14.29 -4.88 -15.69
CA GLY A 278 14.80 -6.02 -14.91
C GLY A 278 15.36 -5.76 -13.52
N ASN A 279 15.66 -4.52 -13.10
CA ASN A 279 16.36 -4.30 -11.82
C ASN A 279 15.97 -2.98 -11.14
N PRO A 280 15.58 -3.01 -9.86
CA PRO A 280 15.29 -1.80 -9.10
C PRO A 280 16.57 -1.02 -8.72
N THR A 281 16.38 0.24 -8.37
CA THR A 281 17.37 1.07 -7.67
C THR A 281 16.98 1.14 -6.19
N TYR A 282 17.91 0.83 -5.31
CA TYR A 282 17.73 0.95 -3.87
C TYR A 282 18.27 2.29 -3.42
N ARG A 283 17.44 3.12 -2.76
CA ARG A 283 17.87 4.37 -2.14
C ARG A 283 17.73 4.27 -0.63
N ILE A 284 18.82 4.51 0.10
CA ILE A 284 18.90 4.49 1.56
C ILE A 284 19.17 5.92 2.03
N TYR A 285 18.39 6.40 3.00
CA TYR A 285 18.51 7.74 3.58
C TYR A 285 18.01 7.75 5.04
N ASP A 286 18.11 8.91 5.70
CA ASP A 286 17.71 9.11 7.09
C ASP A 286 18.32 8.10 8.08
N VAL A 287 19.59 7.77 7.87
CA VAL A 287 20.33 6.84 8.74
C VAL A 287 20.61 7.50 10.09
N VAL A 288 20.08 6.91 11.16
CA VAL A 288 20.25 7.36 12.55
C VAL A 288 20.89 6.25 13.37
N LEU A 289 22.08 6.50 13.92
CA LEU A 289 22.75 5.56 14.81
C LEU A 289 22.07 5.56 16.19
N VAL A 290 21.74 4.37 16.71
CA VAL A 290 21.10 4.18 18.01
C VAL A 290 22.16 3.76 19.02
N ALA A 291 22.37 4.59 20.05
CA ALA A 291 23.35 4.30 21.10
C ALA A 291 23.04 2.96 21.78
N LYS A 292 24.06 2.14 22.01
CA LYS A 292 23.95 0.97 22.88
C LYS A 292 23.54 1.49 24.27
N PRO A 293 22.55 0.90 24.96
CA PRO A 293 22.30 1.23 26.36
C PRO A 293 23.60 1.01 27.14
N ASP A 294 24.14 2.05 27.77
CA ASP A 294 25.29 1.89 28.65
C ASP A 294 24.86 1.00 29.82
N ASN A 295 25.60 -0.07 30.08
CA ASN A 295 25.36 -1.04 31.17
C ASN A 295 25.45 -0.44 32.60
N ASP A 296 25.39 0.89 32.75
CA ASP A 296 25.34 1.65 34.02
C ASP A 296 23.98 2.35 34.23
N ASP A 297 23.04 2.27 33.27
CA ASP A 297 21.66 2.79 33.41
C ASP A 297 20.59 1.68 33.43
N THR A 298 20.98 0.43 33.70
CA THR A 298 20.03 -0.68 33.83
C THR A 298 18.93 -0.36 34.83
N GLU A 299 19.24 0.42 35.88
CA GLU A 299 18.25 0.85 36.88
C GLU A 299 17.23 1.87 36.31
N GLY A 300 17.66 2.80 35.45
CA GLY A 300 16.75 3.75 34.77
C GLY A 300 15.88 3.06 33.72
N THR A 301 16.46 2.17 32.92
CA THR A 301 15.74 1.39 31.90
C THR A 301 14.74 0.41 32.53
N ILE A 302 15.08 -0.23 33.65
CA ILE A 302 14.14 -1.09 34.38
C ILE A 302 12.95 -0.28 34.90
N VAL A 303 13.18 0.92 35.43
CA VAL A 303 12.11 1.78 35.93
C VAL A 303 11.19 2.22 34.79
N GLU A 304 11.73 2.50 33.61
CA GLU A 304 10.95 2.82 32.41
C GLU A 304 10.07 1.65 31.99
N TRP A 305 10.63 0.44 31.80
CA TRP A 305 9.87 -0.76 31.46
C TRP A 305 8.79 -1.10 32.50
N GLN A 306 9.10 -0.94 33.78
CA GLN A 306 8.12 -1.13 34.85
C GLN A 306 6.96 -0.13 34.76
N ASN A 307 7.24 1.12 34.42
CA ASN A 307 6.20 2.15 34.27
C ASN A 307 5.33 1.91 33.03
N GLU A 308 5.93 1.55 31.90
CA GLU A 308 5.21 1.21 30.68
C GLU A 308 4.30 -0.01 30.88
N LEU A 309 4.86 -1.09 31.44
CA LEU A 309 4.13 -2.30 31.78
C LEU A 309 2.97 -2.03 32.74
N ALA A 310 3.20 -1.21 33.77
CA ALA A 310 2.14 -0.84 34.73
C ALA A 310 1.03 -0.01 34.06
N THR A 311 1.39 0.90 33.16
CA THR A 311 0.44 1.73 32.41
C THR A 311 -0.41 0.88 31.47
N ALA A 312 0.24 0.00 30.70
CA ALA A 312 -0.40 -0.91 29.76
C ALA A 312 -1.31 -1.91 30.49
N LYS A 313 -0.83 -2.51 31.58
CA LYS A 313 -1.61 -3.43 32.42
C LYS A 313 -2.83 -2.75 33.04
N ALA A 314 -2.71 -1.48 33.45
CA ALA A 314 -3.86 -0.71 33.94
C ALA A 314 -4.91 -0.54 32.84
N LEU A 315 -4.50 -0.10 31.64
CA LEU A 315 -5.38 0.08 30.48
C LEU A 315 -6.07 -1.24 30.06
N TRP A 316 -5.33 -2.34 30.07
CA TRP A 316 -5.87 -3.68 29.82
C TRP A 316 -6.87 -4.11 30.90
N SER A 317 -6.53 -3.91 32.17
CA SER A 317 -7.41 -4.28 33.29
C SER A 317 -8.71 -3.46 33.32
N GLU A 318 -8.68 -2.21 32.85
CA GLU A 318 -9.88 -1.38 32.71
C GLU A 318 -10.88 -1.95 31.69
N ARG A 319 -10.42 -2.78 30.73
CA ARG A 319 -11.30 -3.46 29.78
C ARG A 319 -12.16 -4.53 30.44
N ASN A 320 -11.70 -5.11 31.55
CA ASN A 320 -12.43 -6.08 32.36
C ASN A 320 -13.06 -7.22 31.52
N LEU A 321 -12.32 -7.71 30.53
CA LEU A 321 -12.79 -8.77 29.62
C LEU A 321 -12.75 -10.11 30.35
N SER A 322 -13.91 -10.75 30.49
CA SER A 322 -14.01 -12.12 31.02
C SER A 322 -13.76 -13.17 29.93
N ALA A 323 -13.97 -12.82 28.66
CA ALA A 323 -13.64 -13.67 27.53
C ALA A 323 -13.09 -12.83 26.37
N TYR A 324 -12.13 -13.39 25.63
CA TYR A 324 -11.56 -12.74 24.46
C TYR A 324 -10.88 -13.77 23.55
N ASN A 325 -10.82 -13.42 22.26
CA ASN A 325 -10.06 -14.14 21.27
C ASN A 325 -8.88 -13.29 20.81
N TYR A 326 -7.74 -13.92 20.59
CA TYR A 326 -6.59 -13.24 20.01
C TYR A 326 -5.80 -14.22 19.14
N THR A 327 -5.15 -13.71 18.12
CA THR A 327 -4.16 -14.47 17.37
C THR A 327 -2.83 -14.43 18.11
N PHE A 328 -2.27 -15.60 18.38
CA PHE A 328 -0.96 -15.78 19.00
C PHE A 328 0.00 -16.36 17.96
N GLN A 329 1.14 -15.71 17.76
CA GLN A 329 2.20 -16.21 16.90
C GLN A 329 3.52 -16.23 17.63
N ARG A 330 4.25 -17.35 17.52
CA ARG A 330 5.60 -17.50 18.05
C ARG A 330 6.59 -17.51 16.91
N PHE A 331 7.66 -16.73 17.04
CA PHE A 331 8.76 -16.72 16.09
C PHE A 331 9.93 -17.49 16.74
N CYS A 332 10.13 -18.73 16.28
CA CYS A 332 11.21 -19.60 16.76
C CYS A 332 11.79 -20.45 15.63
N GLU A 333 13.01 -20.96 15.79
CA GLU A 333 13.59 -22.00 14.91
C GLU A 333 12.98 -23.39 15.23
N CYS A 334 11.67 -23.46 15.14
CA CYS A 334 10.83 -24.60 15.50
C CYS A 334 10.04 -25.09 14.27
N PRO A 335 9.47 -26.31 14.28
CA PRO A 335 8.68 -26.80 13.15
C PRO A 335 7.53 -25.84 12.75
N PRO A 336 7.14 -25.74 11.46
CA PRO A 336 6.17 -24.75 10.97
C PRO A 336 4.82 -24.74 11.69
N GLU A 337 4.40 -25.87 12.27
CA GLU A 337 3.19 -25.97 13.08
C GLU A 337 3.22 -25.14 14.37
N PHE A 338 4.42 -24.77 14.86
CA PHE A 338 4.62 -23.90 16.02
C PHE A 338 4.80 -22.42 15.63
N GLN A 339 5.25 -22.14 14.41
CA GLN A 339 5.46 -20.77 13.91
C GLN A 339 4.21 -20.10 13.34
N ARG A 340 3.20 -20.89 12.96
CA ARG A 340 1.94 -20.35 12.44
C ARG A 340 1.19 -19.59 13.54
N ALA A 341 0.48 -18.54 13.14
CA ALA A 341 -0.51 -17.90 13.99
C ALA A 341 -1.60 -18.91 14.40
N LYS A 342 -2.01 -18.85 15.66
CA LYS A 342 -3.05 -19.67 16.25
C LYS A 342 -4.14 -18.78 16.81
N LEU A 343 -5.40 -19.12 16.58
CA LEU A 343 -6.51 -18.43 17.22
C LEU A 343 -6.69 -18.99 18.63
N VAL A 344 -6.49 -18.16 19.64
CA VAL A 344 -6.58 -18.55 21.04
C VAL A 344 -7.84 -17.95 21.64
N GLN A 345 -8.62 -18.77 22.32
CA GLN A 345 -9.85 -18.37 23.01
C GLN A 345 -9.62 -18.45 24.51
N VAL A 346 -9.83 -17.34 25.20
CA VAL A 346 -9.69 -17.22 26.65
C VAL A 346 -11.07 -16.95 27.25
N VAL A 347 -11.43 -17.68 28.30
CA VAL A 347 -12.67 -17.49 29.08
C VAL A 347 -12.33 -17.63 30.55
N ASP A 348 -12.79 -16.68 31.36
CA ASP A 348 -12.56 -16.55 32.80
C ASP A 348 -11.07 -16.62 33.19
N GLY A 349 -10.19 -16.11 32.32
CA GLY A 349 -8.74 -16.10 32.50
C GLY A 349 -8.04 -17.41 32.14
N ASP A 350 -8.77 -18.41 31.62
CA ASP A 350 -8.23 -19.68 31.17
C ASP A 350 -8.28 -19.81 29.64
N VAL A 351 -7.24 -20.37 29.03
CA VAL A 351 -7.27 -20.75 27.61
C VAL A 351 -8.18 -21.96 27.45
N VAL A 352 -9.31 -21.80 26.75
CA VAL A 352 -10.32 -22.86 26.58
C VAL A 352 -10.23 -23.56 25.21
N ALA A 353 -9.70 -22.88 24.19
CA ALA A 353 -9.50 -23.45 22.87
C ALA A 353 -8.32 -22.79 22.12
N ILE A 354 -7.67 -23.59 21.28
CA ILE A 354 -6.68 -23.13 20.31
C ILE A 354 -7.06 -23.71 18.95
N ASP A 355 -7.23 -22.85 17.94
CA ASP A 355 -7.72 -23.20 16.60
C ASP A 355 -8.99 -24.07 16.62
N GLY A 356 -9.91 -23.75 17.52
CA GLY A 356 -11.18 -24.48 17.67
C GLY A 356 -11.07 -25.88 18.27
N THR A 357 -9.88 -26.30 18.75
CA THR A 357 -9.69 -27.60 19.41
C THR A 357 -9.79 -27.44 20.94
N PHE A 358 -10.70 -28.19 21.57
CA PHE A 358 -10.94 -28.19 23.03
C PHE A 358 -10.16 -29.30 23.76
N GLY A 359 -9.51 -28.97 24.87
CA GLY A 359 -8.90 -29.92 25.81
C GLY A 359 -7.42 -29.69 26.12
N ASN A 360 -6.98 -30.16 27.30
CA ASN A 360 -5.69 -29.88 27.96
C ASN A 360 -4.44 -30.52 27.30
N SER A 361 -4.27 -30.45 26.00
CA SER A 361 -3.02 -30.90 25.38
C SER A 361 -2.73 -30.18 24.08
N LEU A 362 -2.51 -28.87 24.13
CA LEU A 362 -1.86 -28.12 23.05
C LEU A 362 -1.01 -27.00 23.68
N ASP A 363 0.28 -27.31 23.85
CA ASP A 363 1.28 -26.46 24.50
C ASP A 363 1.45 -25.07 23.84
N GLU A 364 1.69 -24.07 24.72
CA GLU A 364 2.43 -22.81 24.52
C GLU A 364 1.73 -21.54 23.98
N ALA A 365 0.42 -21.35 24.17
CA ALA A 365 -0.15 -20.00 24.07
C ALA A 365 -0.53 -19.47 25.47
N PRO A 366 0.16 -18.45 26.01
CA PRO A 366 -0.22 -17.81 27.27
C PRO A 366 -1.37 -16.83 27.04
N THR A 367 -2.29 -16.70 28.00
CA THR A 367 -3.27 -15.60 27.99
C THR A 367 -2.57 -14.23 27.88
N LEU A 368 -3.28 -13.16 27.52
CA LEU A 368 -2.70 -11.81 27.49
C LEU A 368 -2.21 -11.40 28.90
N ASP A 369 -2.91 -11.82 29.95
CA ASP A 369 -2.45 -11.70 31.36
C ASP A 369 -1.19 -12.56 31.64
N GLY A 370 -1.10 -13.72 31.00
CA GLY A 370 0.08 -14.58 31.01
C GLY A 370 1.29 -13.89 30.38
N LEU A 371 1.11 -13.15 29.28
CA LEU A 371 2.17 -12.35 28.66
C LEU A 371 2.67 -11.25 29.60
N PHE A 372 1.78 -10.54 30.30
CA PHE A 372 2.18 -9.61 31.36
C PHE A 372 3.05 -10.30 32.41
N THR A 373 2.67 -11.51 32.85
CA THR A 373 3.42 -12.29 33.84
C THR A 373 4.82 -12.67 33.34
N ILE A 374 4.93 -13.04 32.06
CA ILE A 374 6.21 -13.38 31.42
C ILE A 374 7.12 -12.14 31.36
N ILE A 375 6.60 -10.99 30.96
CA ILE A 375 7.35 -9.73 30.89
C ILE A 375 7.80 -9.31 32.30
N GLU A 376 6.91 -9.36 33.30
CA GLU A 376 7.24 -9.05 34.69
C GLU A 376 8.39 -9.93 35.20
N ALA A 377 8.35 -11.24 34.92
CA ALA A 377 9.40 -12.17 35.29
C ALA A 377 10.74 -11.86 34.60
N ALA A 378 10.70 -11.58 33.29
CA ALA A 378 11.89 -11.24 32.52
C ALA A 378 12.55 -9.96 33.06
N ILE A 379 11.78 -8.91 33.37
CA ILE A 379 12.32 -7.66 33.94
C ILE A 379 13.02 -7.94 35.29
N GLN A 380 12.50 -8.86 36.11
CA GLN A 380 13.17 -9.26 37.35
C GLN A 380 14.46 -10.05 37.10
N ASP A 381 14.55 -10.80 36.00
CA ASP A 381 15.73 -11.58 35.64
C ASP A 381 16.83 -10.73 34.98
N VAL A 382 16.50 -9.56 34.41
CA VAL A 382 17.48 -8.52 34.04
C VAL A 382 18.27 -8.07 35.27
N ILE A 383 17.60 -7.84 36.41
CA ILE A 383 18.25 -7.46 37.68
C ILE A 383 19.24 -8.54 38.14
N ARG A 384 18.98 -9.81 37.81
CA ARG A 384 19.82 -10.95 38.18
C ARG A 384 20.95 -11.22 37.18
N GLY A 385 20.97 -10.52 36.05
CA GLY A 385 21.91 -10.73 34.95
C GLY A 385 21.65 -12.01 34.15
N ASN A 386 20.41 -12.50 34.16
CA ASN A 386 19.98 -13.70 33.43
C ASN A 386 19.20 -13.38 32.14
N VAL A 387 18.85 -12.12 31.93
CA VAL A 387 18.22 -11.62 30.71
C VAL A 387 19.07 -10.48 30.18
N SER A 388 19.44 -10.57 28.90
CA SER A 388 20.28 -9.60 28.21
C SER A 388 19.48 -8.39 27.74
N SER A 389 18.31 -8.60 27.11
CA SER A 389 17.43 -7.51 26.71
C SER A 389 15.95 -7.90 26.66
N ILE A 390 15.07 -6.91 26.85
CA ILE A 390 13.61 -7.06 26.74
C ILE A 390 13.10 -5.92 25.86
N ARG A 391 12.22 -6.23 24.92
CA ARG A 391 11.46 -5.25 24.13
C ARG A 391 10.01 -5.69 24.06
N THR A 392 9.10 -4.77 24.37
CA THR A 392 7.67 -5.02 24.35
C THR A 392 6.96 -3.88 23.67
N THR A 393 5.98 -4.17 22.82
CA THR A 393 5.00 -3.18 22.39
C THR A 393 3.66 -3.50 23.02
N TYR A 394 2.90 -2.46 23.33
CA TYR A 394 1.54 -2.59 23.85
C TYR A 394 0.57 -1.98 22.85
N ASP A 395 -0.60 -2.58 22.74
CA ASP A 395 -1.70 -2.03 21.96
C ASP A 395 -2.10 -0.67 22.52
N ALA A 396 -2.16 0.36 21.66
CA ALA A 396 -2.41 1.73 22.09
C ALA A 396 -3.84 1.95 22.60
N GLU A 397 -4.80 1.14 22.16
CA GLU A 397 -6.18 1.23 22.58
C GLU A 397 -6.42 0.35 23.81
N TYR A 398 -6.14 -0.93 23.73
CA TYR A 398 -6.50 -1.92 24.74
C TYR A 398 -5.40 -2.18 25.78
N GLY A 399 -4.15 -1.81 25.51
CA GLY A 399 -3.04 -1.92 26.46
C GLY A 399 -2.47 -3.33 26.65
N TYR A 400 -2.95 -4.36 25.96
CA TYR A 400 -2.36 -5.70 26.04
C TYR A 400 -0.97 -5.75 25.36
N PRO A 401 -0.08 -6.69 25.72
CA PRO A 401 1.21 -6.84 25.06
C PRO A 401 1.01 -7.36 23.63
N ALA A 402 1.26 -6.51 22.63
CA ALA A 402 1.09 -6.82 21.22
C ALA A 402 2.32 -7.52 20.62
N SER A 403 3.52 -7.19 21.12
CA SER A 403 4.73 -7.96 20.85
C SER A 403 5.59 -8.08 22.10
N VAL A 404 6.24 -9.24 22.25
CA VAL A 404 7.17 -9.51 23.33
C VAL A 404 8.41 -10.17 22.75
N PHE A 405 9.55 -9.53 22.99
CA PHE A 405 10.88 -10.03 22.68
C PHE A 405 11.70 -10.07 23.98
N ILE A 406 12.20 -11.25 24.35
CA ILE A 406 13.13 -11.42 25.48
C ILE A 406 14.33 -12.20 24.96
N ASP A 407 15.50 -11.61 25.11
CA ASP A 407 16.80 -12.22 24.79
C ASP A 407 17.52 -12.50 26.12
N TYR A 408 17.81 -13.77 26.39
CA TYR A 408 18.40 -14.19 27.66
C TYR A 408 19.94 -14.01 27.67
N ASP A 409 20.62 -14.20 26.54
CA ASP A 409 22.07 -14.15 26.32
C ASP A 409 22.34 -13.71 24.87
N GLU A 410 22.97 -12.54 24.73
CA GLU A 410 23.38 -11.94 23.44
C GLU A 410 24.18 -12.88 22.51
N MET A 411 24.73 -13.98 23.04
CA MET A 411 25.57 -14.93 22.32
C MET A 411 24.85 -16.25 21.94
N MET A 412 23.57 -16.43 22.26
CA MET A 412 22.81 -17.66 21.99
C MET A 412 21.55 -17.38 21.16
N ALA A 413 21.58 -17.80 19.89
CA ALA A 413 20.59 -17.43 18.87
C ALA A 413 19.29 -18.28 18.85
N ASP A 414 19.12 -19.21 19.79
CA ASP A 414 17.97 -20.13 19.84
C ASP A 414 17.19 -20.11 21.16
N GLU A 415 17.48 -19.15 22.04
CA GLU A 415 16.82 -19.01 23.35
C GLU A 415 15.90 -17.79 23.48
N GLU A 416 15.79 -16.98 22.43
CA GLU A 416 14.94 -15.80 22.43
C GLU A 416 13.46 -16.19 22.52
N TYR A 417 12.74 -15.49 23.39
CA TYR A 417 11.28 -15.57 23.45
C TYR A 417 10.70 -14.45 22.60
N ILE A 418 10.28 -14.80 21.37
CA ILE A 418 9.70 -13.85 20.41
C ILE A 418 8.27 -14.27 20.12
N VAL A 419 7.32 -13.42 20.50
CA VAL A 419 5.89 -13.64 20.25
C VAL A 419 5.19 -12.34 19.82
N SER A 420 4.16 -12.49 19.00
CA SER A 420 3.17 -11.44 18.77
C SER A 420 1.79 -11.93 19.20
N ALA A 421 0.98 -10.97 19.63
CA ALA A 421 -0.42 -11.16 19.92
C ALA A 421 -1.20 -10.04 19.23
N THR A 422 -2.30 -10.40 18.59
CA THR A 422 -3.26 -9.43 18.05
C THR A 422 -4.62 -9.80 18.58
N LEU A 423 -5.21 -8.91 19.37
CA LEU A 423 -6.59 -9.09 19.82
C LEU A 423 -7.45 -9.09 18.56
N GLU A 424 -8.19 -10.17 18.33
CA GLU A 424 -9.17 -10.18 17.25
C GLU A 424 -10.19 -9.10 17.60
N GLU A 425 -10.70 -8.37 16.59
CA GLU A 425 -11.72 -7.34 16.81
C GLU A 425 -12.70 -7.85 17.85
N VAL A 426 -12.83 -7.09 18.95
CA VAL A 426 -13.86 -7.34 19.95
C VAL A 426 -15.18 -6.95 19.29
N ASN A 427 -15.62 -7.76 18.33
CA ASN A 427 -16.92 -7.77 17.74
C ASN A 427 -17.88 -8.28 18.82
N GLY A 428 -18.17 -7.41 19.80
CA GLY A 428 -19.23 -7.61 20.79
C GLY A 428 -19.27 -8.96 21.51
N GLY A 429 -18.14 -9.65 21.66
CA GLY A 429 -18.10 -11.09 21.95
C GLY A 429 -17.46 -11.47 23.28
N GLY A 430 -17.51 -10.62 24.30
CA GLY A 430 -16.91 -10.91 25.62
C GLY A 430 -17.52 -10.14 26.77
N GLY A 431 -18.68 -9.53 26.51
CA GLY A 431 -19.51 -8.93 27.51
C GLY A 431 -19.99 -9.95 28.51
N GLY A 432 -20.05 -9.61 29.79
CA GLY A 432 -20.97 -10.31 30.68
C GLY A 432 -22.38 -10.32 30.05
N ASP A 433 -23.28 -11.18 30.52
CA ASP A 433 -24.68 -11.18 30.03
C ASP A 433 -25.27 -9.75 29.97
N ASP A 434 -24.83 -8.86 30.87
CA ASP A 434 -25.18 -7.45 30.92
C ASP A 434 -24.71 -6.63 29.68
N ASP A 435 -23.48 -6.82 29.17
CA ASP A 435 -23.00 -6.05 28.00
C ASP A 435 -23.56 -6.62 26.70
N LYS A 436 -23.73 -7.96 26.61
CA LYS A 436 -24.40 -8.57 25.46
C LYS A 436 -25.85 -8.09 25.34
N ALA A 437 -26.56 -7.99 26.46
CA ALA A 437 -27.90 -7.42 26.51
C ALA A 437 -27.92 -5.93 26.13
N MET A 438 -26.90 -5.16 26.54
CA MET A 438 -26.76 -3.75 26.15
C MET A 438 -26.56 -3.59 24.63
N ILE A 439 -25.62 -4.33 24.04
CA ILE A 439 -25.33 -4.30 22.59
C ILE A 439 -26.56 -4.74 21.78
N LEU A 440 -27.22 -5.83 22.21
CA LEU A 440 -28.48 -6.27 21.62
C LEU A 440 -29.54 -5.16 21.65
N ASN A 441 -29.68 -4.47 22.79
CA ASN A 441 -30.66 -3.40 22.94
C ASN A 441 -30.32 -2.16 22.09
N GLU A 442 -29.04 -1.79 21.96
CA GLU A 442 -28.59 -0.71 21.08
C GLU A 442 -28.88 -1.02 19.61
N ALA A 443 -28.49 -2.21 19.15
CA ALA A 443 -28.73 -2.69 17.80
C ALA A 443 -30.24 -2.74 17.48
N LYS A 444 -31.04 -3.29 18.40
CA LYS A 444 -32.50 -3.32 18.30
C LYS A 444 -33.10 -1.91 18.26
N THR A 445 -32.64 -1.00 19.12
CA THR A 445 -33.12 0.40 19.13
C THR A 445 -32.82 1.08 17.79
N LYS A 446 -31.64 0.83 17.23
CA LYS A 446 -31.25 1.34 15.91
C LYS A 446 -32.15 0.79 14.80
N TRP A 447 -32.35 -0.52 14.78
CA TRP A 447 -33.27 -1.17 13.85
C TRP A 447 -34.69 -0.58 13.92
N GLU A 448 -35.25 -0.49 15.14
CA GLU A 448 -36.58 0.05 15.38
C GLU A 448 -36.69 1.53 14.97
N SER A 449 -35.63 2.32 15.15
CA SER A 449 -35.59 3.72 14.76
C SER A 449 -35.73 3.95 13.24
N MET A 450 -35.38 2.95 12.43
CA MET A 450 -35.54 3.01 10.97
C MET A 450 -37.01 2.91 10.54
N GLY A 451 -37.89 2.38 11.41
CA GLY A 451 -39.32 2.27 11.15
C GLY A 451 -39.65 1.42 9.90
N LEU A 452 -38.83 0.41 9.61
CA LEU A 452 -39.03 -0.47 8.46
C LEU A 452 -40.21 -1.41 8.73
N SER A 453 -41.22 -1.36 7.87
CA SER A 453 -42.39 -2.25 7.94
C SER A 453 -42.48 -3.16 6.72
N ASN A 454 -41.79 -2.81 5.64
CA ASN A 454 -41.67 -3.61 4.43
C ASN A 454 -40.18 -3.71 4.09
N TYR A 455 -39.70 -4.92 3.99
CA TYR A 455 -38.32 -5.24 3.63
C TYR A 455 -38.26 -6.68 3.13
N HIS A 456 -37.18 -7.06 2.47
CA HIS A 456 -36.88 -8.46 2.24
C HIS A 456 -35.39 -8.72 2.44
N PHE A 457 -35.05 -9.96 2.77
CA PHE A 457 -33.68 -10.32 3.12
C PHE A 457 -33.42 -11.79 2.79
N GLY A 458 -32.15 -12.11 2.52
CA GLY A 458 -31.68 -13.48 2.39
C GLY A 458 -31.29 -14.04 3.74
N ILE A 459 -31.65 -15.28 4.05
CA ILE A 459 -31.24 -15.95 5.28
C ILE A 459 -30.83 -17.40 5.01
N VAL A 460 -29.74 -17.80 5.67
CA VAL A 460 -29.25 -19.17 5.76
C VAL A 460 -29.28 -19.59 7.22
N LYS A 461 -29.81 -20.80 7.48
CA LYS A 461 -29.73 -21.43 8.79
C LYS A 461 -28.85 -22.67 8.72
N GLU A 462 -27.68 -22.60 9.35
CA GLU A 462 -26.76 -23.73 9.47
C GLU A 462 -27.04 -24.48 10.77
N CYS A 463 -27.51 -25.72 10.65
CA CYS A 463 -27.75 -26.63 11.77
C CYS A 463 -27.77 -28.08 11.28
N ARG A 464 -27.89 -29.06 12.20
CA ARG A 464 -28.25 -30.45 11.82
C ARG A 464 -29.74 -30.61 11.54
N CYS A 465 -30.27 -29.74 10.72
CA CYS A 465 -31.68 -29.66 10.32
C CYS A 465 -31.86 -30.16 8.86
N VAL A 466 -33.12 -30.45 8.49
CA VAL A 466 -33.46 -31.03 7.18
C VAL A 466 -33.25 -30.04 6.04
N PHE A 467 -33.51 -28.76 6.30
CA PHE A 467 -33.44 -27.68 5.32
C PHE A 467 -32.35 -26.69 5.71
N ARG A 468 -31.42 -26.41 4.79
CA ARG A 468 -30.26 -25.52 4.98
C ARG A 468 -29.99 -24.62 3.76
N ASP A 469 -30.84 -24.71 2.74
CA ASP A 469 -30.66 -23.89 1.54
C ASP A 469 -30.99 -22.44 1.86
N PRO A 470 -30.29 -21.45 1.26
CA PRO A 470 -30.64 -20.06 1.38
C PRO A 470 -32.07 -19.78 0.92
N ILE A 471 -32.79 -18.97 1.68
CA ILE A 471 -34.12 -18.49 1.32
C ILE A 471 -34.17 -16.97 1.38
N ALA A 472 -34.96 -16.38 0.49
CA ALA A 472 -35.34 -14.98 0.56
C ALA A 472 -36.68 -14.86 1.29
N ILE A 473 -36.73 -14.06 2.34
CA ILE A 473 -37.95 -13.76 3.11
C ILE A 473 -38.38 -12.34 2.79
N GLN A 474 -39.63 -12.19 2.33
CA GLN A 474 -40.29 -10.90 2.18
C GLN A 474 -41.18 -10.63 3.39
N VAL A 475 -40.96 -9.49 4.03
CA VAL A 475 -41.77 -8.98 5.14
C VAL A 475 -42.61 -7.82 4.65
N SER A 476 -43.92 -7.87 4.90
CA SER A 476 -44.85 -6.79 4.59
C SER A 476 -45.70 -6.46 5.80
N ASN A 477 -45.77 -5.16 6.12
CA ASN A 477 -46.42 -4.65 7.32
C ASN A 477 -45.97 -5.35 8.62
N GLY A 478 -44.68 -5.71 8.70
CA GLY A 478 -44.08 -6.37 9.86
C GLY A 478 -44.38 -7.87 9.97
N GLU A 479 -45.03 -8.49 8.97
CA GLU A 479 -45.29 -9.93 8.95
C GLU A 479 -44.62 -10.58 7.75
N VAL A 480 -44.19 -11.84 7.88
CA VAL A 480 -43.67 -12.61 6.74
C VAL A 480 -44.79 -12.81 5.71
N ALA A 481 -44.64 -12.19 4.55
CA ALA A 481 -45.59 -12.24 3.46
C ALA A 481 -45.30 -13.39 2.49
N GLN A 482 -44.01 -13.70 2.27
CA GLN A 482 -43.58 -14.72 1.33
C GLN A 482 -42.16 -15.21 1.65
N MET A 483 -41.88 -16.48 1.35
CA MET A 483 -40.53 -17.04 1.37
C MET A 483 -40.26 -17.75 0.04
N ARG A 484 -39.05 -17.60 -0.51
CA ARG A 484 -38.62 -18.26 -1.75
C ARG A 484 -37.25 -18.89 -1.61
N ASN A 485 -37.03 -20.03 -2.26
CA ASN A 485 -35.69 -20.60 -2.38
C ASN A 485 -34.87 -19.85 -3.45
N ARG A 486 -33.59 -20.22 -3.59
CA ARG A 486 -32.68 -19.67 -4.61
C ARG A 486 -33.14 -19.80 -6.08
N PHE A 487 -34.12 -20.65 -6.37
CA PHE A 487 -34.70 -20.84 -7.70
C PHE A 487 -35.96 -20.00 -7.91
N GLY A 488 -36.39 -19.25 -6.90
CA GLY A 488 -37.60 -18.44 -6.92
C GLY A 488 -38.88 -19.21 -6.63
N ASP A 489 -38.81 -20.49 -6.31
CA ASP A 489 -39.99 -21.27 -5.90
C ASP A 489 -40.42 -20.86 -4.49
N GLU A 490 -41.72 -20.75 -4.28
CA GLU A 490 -42.31 -20.45 -2.97
C GLU A 490 -42.09 -21.63 -2.02
N VAL A 491 -41.62 -21.33 -0.81
CA VAL A 491 -41.40 -22.30 0.27
C VAL A 491 -42.20 -21.87 1.51
N ASP A 492 -42.65 -22.83 2.30
CA ASP A 492 -43.40 -22.58 3.53
C ASP A 492 -42.61 -22.96 4.79
N GLN A 493 -43.14 -22.54 5.94
CA GLN A 493 -42.55 -22.83 7.25
C GLN A 493 -42.45 -24.34 7.53
N ASP A 494 -43.41 -25.14 7.05
CA ASP A 494 -43.40 -26.60 7.24
C ASP A 494 -42.20 -27.24 6.53
N THR A 495 -41.75 -26.63 5.43
CA THR A 495 -40.59 -27.06 4.65
C THR A 495 -39.27 -26.61 5.27
N THR A 496 -39.16 -25.34 5.67
CA THR A 496 -37.91 -24.74 6.19
C THR A 496 -37.69 -25.03 7.67
N GLY A 497 -38.77 -25.23 8.43
CA GLY A 497 -38.78 -25.32 9.89
C GLY A 497 -38.76 -23.96 10.60
N TYR A 498 -38.79 -22.85 9.87
CA TYR A 498 -38.78 -21.49 10.42
C TYR A 498 -39.42 -20.46 9.48
N SER A 499 -40.00 -19.41 10.05
CA SER A 499 -40.52 -18.24 9.36
C SER A 499 -40.22 -17.05 10.25
N LEU A 500 -39.12 -16.36 9.98
CA LEU A 500 -38.57 -15.34 10.86
C LEU A 500 -38.61 -13.97 10.18
N THR A 501 -39.06 -12.97 10.91
CA THR A 501 -38.75 -11.55 10.68
C THR A 501 -37.41 -11.19 11.34
N ILE A 502 -36.85 -10.02 11.05
CA ILE A 502 -35.66 -9.53 11.79
C ILE A 502 -35.98 -9.37 13.28
N GLU A 503 -37.19 -8.93 13.59
CA GLU A 503 -37.71 -8.82 14.95
C GLU A 503 -37.77 -10.19 15.65
N ASP A 504 -38.15 -11.25 14.94
CA ASP A 504 -38.12 -12.61 15.49
C ASP A 504 -36.69 -13.08 15.78
N ILE A 505 -35.70 -12.72 14.93
CA ILE A 505 -34.29 -13.06 15.15
C ILE A 505 -33.76 -12.35 16.40
N PHE A 506 -34.08 -11.07 16.59
CA PHE A 506 -33.80 -10.37 17.85
C PHE A 506 -34.45 -11.09 19.05
N GLY A 507 -35.68 -11.57 18.89
CA GLY A 507 -36.37 -12.37 19.91
C GLY A 507 -35.68 -13.70 20.23
N LEU A 508 -35.15 -14.39 19.22
CA LEU A 508 -34.37 -15.63 19.40
C LEU A 508 -33.07 -15.37 20.15
N ILE A 509 -32.35 -14.31 19.80
CA ILE A 509 -31.12 -13.89 20.47
C ILE A 509 -31.41 -13.54 21.94
N GLN A 510 -32.44 -12.73 22.19
CA GLN A 510 -32.86 -12.38 23.55
C GLN A 510 -33.23 -13.63 24.35
N THR A 511 -33.97 -14.57 23.74
CA THR A 511 -34.33 -15.84 24.39
C THR A 511 -33.09 -16.65 24.76
N GLY A 512 -32.08 -16.69 23.88
CA GLY A 512 -30.80 -17.35 24.17
C GLY A 512 -30.10 -16.75 25.39
N MET A 513 -30.09 -15.42 25.51
CA MET A 513 -29.54 -14.73 26.69
C MET A 513 -30.36 -15.02 27.95
N ASP A 514 -31.69 -14.90 27.86
CA ASP A 514 -32.61 -15.08 28.99
C ASP A 514 -32.61 -16.53 29.53
N GLU A 515 -32.40 -17.52 28.65
CA GLU A 515 -32.34 -18.94 29.00
C GLU A 515 -30.92 -19.42 29.36
N GLY A 516 -29.90 -18.56 29.22
CA GLY A 516 -28.52 -18.88 29.58
C GLY A 516 -27.86 -19.89 28.63
N PHE A 517 -28.01 -19.68 27.32
CA PHE A 517 -27.35 -20.45 26.28
C PHE A 517 -25.82 -20.41 26.48
N SER A 518 -25.13 -21.53 26.26
CA SER A 518 -23.66 -21.58 26.37
C SER A 518 -22.96 -20.67 25.38
N THR A 519 -23.53 -20.46 24.20
CA THR A 519 -23.06 -19.44 23.25
C THR A 519 -24.22 -18.60 22.75
N VAL A 520 -24.07 -17.28 22.92
CA VAL A 520 -24.82 -16.26 22.19
C VAL A 520 -23.78 -15.27 21.68
N ASP A 521 -23.45 -15.40 20.39
CA ASP A 521 -22.49 -14.54 19.70
C ASP A 521 -23.18 -13.96 18.46
N VAL A 522 -23.15 -12.63 18.34
CA VAL A 522 -23.95 -11.91 17.33
C VAL A 522 -23.13 -10.78 16.73
N GLU A 523 -23.01 -10.81 15.41
CA GLU A 523 -22.49 -9.73 14.59
C GLU A 523 -23.67 -8.92 14.05
N TYR A 524 -23.67 -7.60 14.29
CA TYR A 524 -24.73 -6.69 13.82
C TYR A 524 -24.27 -5.86 12.63
N ASP A 525 -25.22 -5.49 11.76
CA ASP A 525 -24.99 -4.59 10.64
C ASP A 525 -24.76 -3.14 11.11
N GLU A 526 -23.71 -2.49 10.62
CA GLU A 526 -23.33 -1.13 11.03
C GLU A 526 -24.25 -0.04 10.51
N GLU A 527 -25.02 -0.23 9.43
CA GLU A 527 -25.88 0.82 8.89
C GLU A 527 -27.28 0.75 9.53
N TYR A 528 -27.84 -0.46 9.60
CA TYR A 528 -29.22 -0.72 9.93
C TYR A 528 -29.41 -1.39 11.31
N GLY A 529 -28.36 -2.00 11.87
CA GLY A 529 -28.38 -2.61 13.21
C GLY A 529 -29.04 -3.98 13.28
N TYR A 530 -29.43 -4.62 12.17
CA TYR A 530 -29.98 -5.98 12.21
C TYR A 530 -28.89 -7.03 12.50
N PRO A 531 -29.23 -8.20 13.05
CA PRO A 531 -28.28 -9.29 13.22
C PRO A 531 -27.82 -9.83 11.86
N LYS A 532 -26.56 -9.62 11.49
CA LYS A 532 -25.97 -10.15 10.24
C LYS A 532 -25.60 -11.62 10.40
N LYS A 533 -25.11 -12.00 11.58
CA LYS A 533 -24.80 -13.38 11.92
C LYS A 533 -25.06 -13.61 13.41
N ALA A 534 -25.74 -14.70 13.74
CA ALA A 534 -26.01 -15.10 15.12
C ALA A 534 -25.67 -16.58 15.31
N VAL A 535 -24.70 -16.86 16.18
CA VAL A 535 -24.30 -18.21 16.60
C VAL A 535 -24.94 -18.49 17.97
N LEU A 536 -25.82 -19.48 18.01
CA LEU A 536 -26.62 -19.81 19.18
C LEU A 536 -26.40 -21.28 19.56
N ASP A 537 -25.87 -21.51 20.75
CA ASP A 537 -25.69 -22.84 21.35
C ASP A 537 -26.42 -22.89 22.71
N PRO A 538 -27.54 -23.62 22.81
CA PRO A 538 -28.26 -23.77 24.06
C PRO A 538 -27.47 -24.45 25.18
N ARG A 539 -26.63 -25.44 24.86
CA ARG A 539 -25.95 -26.28 25.86
C ARG A 539 -24.62 -26.81 25.36
N ALA A 540 -23.55 -26.34 25.99
CA ALA A 540 -22.21 -26.83 25.77
C ALA A 540 -22.16 -28.37 25.81
N MET A 541 -21.48 -28.95 24.83
CA MET A 541 -21.24 -30.40 24.70
C MET A 541 -22.51 -31.23 24.41
N THR A 542 -23.63 -30.60 24.05
CA THR A 542 -24.79 -31.32 23.52
C THR A 542 -24.64 -31.38 22.00
N ALA A 543 -24.50 -32.58 21.45
CA ALA A 543 -24.36 -32.66 19.99
C ALA A 543 -25.66 -32.23 19.31
N ASP A 544 -25.52 -31.37 18.30
CA ASP A 544 -26.54 -31.05 17.28
C ASP A 544 -27.64 -30.06 17.70
N ASP A 545 -27.53 -29.37 18.85
CA ASP A 545 -28.49 -28.33 19.26
C ASP A 545 -28.04 -26.90 18.92
N GLU A 546 -26.80 -26.72 18.47
CA GLU A 546 -26.26 -25.45 18.00
C GLU A 546 -26.76 -25.10 16.59
N TYR A 547 -26.97 -23.81 16.35
CA TYR A 547 -27.28 -23.31 15.01
C TYR A 547 -26.75 -21.90 14.78
N THR A 548 -26.47 -21.61 13.50
CA THR A 548 -26.08 -20.29 13.03
C THR A 548 -27.13 -19.74 12.09
N LEU A 549 -27.54 -18.49 12.30
CA LEU A 549 -28.35 -17.72 11.36
C LEU A 549 -27.45 -16.69 10.69
N THR A 550 -27.43 -16.66 9.36
CA THR A 550 -26.68 -15.68 8.58
C THR A 550 -27.64 -14.96 7.65
N ILE A 551 -27.62 -13.63 7.69
CA ILE A 551 -28.38 -12.77 6.79
C ILE A 551 -27.42 -12.26 5.72
N ASP A 552 -27.67 -12.70 4.48
CA ASP A 552 -26.76 -12.43 3.37
C ASP A 552 -26.92 -11.01 2.82
N TYR A 553 -28.15 -10.49 2.83
CA TYR A 553 -28.48 -9.14 2.39
C TYR A 553 -29.77 -8.63 3.02
N LEU A 554 -29.94 -7.30 3.04
CA LEU A 554 -31.19 -6.63 3.42
C LEU A 554 -31.59 -5.58 2.37
N ALA A 555 -32.84 -5.65 1.91
CA ALA A 555 -33.47 -4.66 1.04
C ALA A 555 -34.57 -3.89 1.82
N PRO A 556 -34.29 -2.66 2.30
CA PRO A 556 -35.19 -1.90 3.16
C PRO A 556 -36.25 -1.12 2.35
N LEU A 557 -37.23 -1.83 1.77
CA LEU A 557 -38.24 -1.26 0.87
C LEU A 557 -38.95 -0.01 1.43
N THR A 558 -39.26 0.02 2.75
CA THR A 558 -39.83 1.21 3.39
C THR A 558 -38.91 2.44 3.31
N LYS A 559 -37.60 2.27 3.53
CA LYS A 559 -36.61 3.36 3.46
C LYS A 559 -36.53 3.90 2.04
N TRP A 560 -36.33 3.01 1.06
CA TRP A 560 -36.28 3.39 -0.36
C TRP A 560 -37.55 4.12 -0.81
N GLN A 561 -38.72 3.65 -0.37
CA GLN A 561 -39.99 4.31 -0.68
C GLN A 561 -40.07 5.72 -0.08
N ASN A 562 -39.64 5.90 1.17
CA ASN A 562 -39.66 7.20 1.84
C ASN A 562 -38.71 8.21 1.18
N GLU A 563 -37.50 7.78 0.84
CA GLU A 563 -36.50 8.59 0.12
C GLU A 563 -37.00 9.00 -1.26
N LEU A 564 -37.59 8.04 -1.98
CA LEU A 564 -38.22 8.29 -3.28
C LEU A 564 -39.33 9.35 -3.20
N GLU A 565 -40.24 9.23 -2.24
CA GLU A 565 -41.33 10.22 -2.07
C GLU A 565 -40.81 11.58 -1.58
N ALA A 566 -39.72 11.63 -0.82
CA ALA A 566 -39.07 12.88 -0.43
C ALA A 566 -38.46 13.60 -1.62
N GLY A 567 -37.69 12.88 -2.46
CA GLY A 567 -37.12 13.42 -3.70
C GLY A 567 -38.20 13.88 -4.69
N LYS A 568 -39.20 13.03 -4.95
CA LYS A 568 -40.36 13.38 -5.80
C LYS A 568 -41.05 14.67 -5.34
N ARG A 569 -41.27 14.80 -4.02
CA ARG A 569 -41.90 16.00 -3.45
C ARG A 569 -41.05 17.24 -3.71
N LEU A 570 -39.76 17.22 -3.36
CA LEU A 570 -38.85 18.35 -3.55
C LEU A 570 -38.74 18.76 -5.02
N TRP A 571 -38.68 17.79 -5.95
CA TRP A 571 -38.69 18.03 -7.40
C TRP A 571 -40.00 18.67 -7.87
N SER A 572 -41.13 18.11 -7.45
CA SER A 572 -42.45 18.64 -7.85
C SER A 572 -42.69 20.07 -7.35
N GLU A 573 -42.14 20.44 -6.19
CA GLU A 573 -42.21 21.79 -5.62
C GLU A 573 -41.44 22.83 -6.44
N GLN A 574 -40.42 22.40 -7.21
CA GLN A 574 -39.71 23.31 -8.11
C GLN A 574 -40.60 23.77 -9.27
N ASN A 575 -41.62 22.99 -9.62
CA ASN A 575 -42.54 23.25 -10.74
C ASN A 575 -41.78 23.55 -12.05
N ILE A 576 -40.71 22.79 -12.32
CA ILE A 576 -39.89 22.87 -13.52
C ILE A 576 -40.43 21.90 -14.57
N LYS A 577 -40.83 22.40 -15.74
CA LYS A 577 -41.37 21.60 -16.84
C LYS A 577 -40.48 21.59 -18.09
N SER A 578 -39.64 22.60 -18.24
CA SER A 578 -38.69 22.71 -19.35
C SER A 578 -37.27 22.82 -18.83
N TYR A 579 -36.38 21.93 -19.26
CA TYR A 579 -35.00 21.85 -18.80
C TYR A 579 -34.14 21.02 -19.74
N ASN A 580 -32.83 21.22 -19.67
CA ASN A 580 -31.85 20.36 -20.32
C ASN A 580 -31.01 19.66 -19.25
N TYR A 581 -30.68 18.40 -19.50
CA TYR A 581 -29.85 17.62 -18.59
C TYR A 581 -28.99 16.62 -19.38
N THR A 582 -27.89 16.17 -18.80
CA THR A 582 -27.07 15.09 -19.37
C THR A 582 -27.51 13.75 -18.79
N TYR A 583 -27.71 12.76 -19.64
CA TYR A 583 -28.04 11.39 -19.28
C TYR A 583 -26.93 10.46 -19.71
N GLN A 584 -26.41 9.66 -18.79
CA GLN A 584 -25.42 8.63 -19.10
C GLN A 584 -25.86 7.33 -18.48
N ARG A 585 -25.77 6.24 -19.26
CA ARG A 585 -26.01 4.88 -18.79
C ARG A 585 -24.69 4.15 -18.71
N SER A 586 -24.44 3.47 -17.59
CA SER A 586 -23.33 2.54 -17.45
C SER A 586 -23.86 1.14 -17.70
N CYS A 587 -23.38 0.49 -18.76
CA CYS A 587 -23.71 -0.89 -19.11
C CYS A 587 -22.60 -1.53 -19.94
N GLU A 588 -22.51 -2.86 -19.96
CA GLU A 588 -21.74 -3.62 -20.96
C GLU A 588 -22.44 -3.59 -22.34
N CYS A 589 -22.67 -2.38 -22.84
CA CYS A 589 -23.31 -2.06 -24.11
C CYS A 589 -22.29 -1.42 -25.06
N LEU A 590 -22.62 -1.31 -26.35
CA LEU A 590 -21.73 -0.67 -27.35
C LEU A 590 -21.29 0.72 -26.87
N ASP A 591 -20.02 1.11 -27.13
CA ASP A 591 -19.43 2.37 -26.66
C ASP A 591 -20.33 3.60 -26.91
N GLU A 592 -21.01 3.66 -28.06
CA GLU A 592 -21.95 4.74 -28.42
C GLU A 592 -23.15 4.86 -27.46
N SER A 593 -23.53 3.77 -26.78
CA SER A 593 -24.62 3.73 -25.80
C SER A 593 -24.18 4.17 -24.40
N GLN A 594 -22.88 4.15 -24.11
CA GLN A 594 -22.29 4.58 -22.83
C GLN A 594 -21.95 6.08 -22.80
N LEU A 595 -21.98 6.76 -23.96
CA LEU A 595 -21.72 8.20 -24.05
C LEU A 595 -22.86 9.01 -23.41
N ALA A 596 -22.48 10.05 -22.68
CA ALA A 596 -23.43 11.00 -22.12
C ALA A 596 -24.20 11.73 -23.24
N LYS A 597 -25.53 11.74 -23.14
CA LYS A 597 -26.45 12.36 -24.10
C LYS A 597 -27.03 13.63 -23.48
N LEU A 598 -27.04 14.74 -24.23
CA LEU A 598 -27.79 15.93 -23.84
C LEU A 598 -29.28 15.70 -24.16
N VAL A 599 -30.12 15.77 -23.15
CA VAL A 599 -31.56 15.56 -23.26
C VAL A 599 -32.26 16.89 -22.99
N GLN A 600 -33.11 17.30 -23.91
CA GLN A 600 -33.96 18.48 -23.77
C GLN A 600 -35.39 18.04 -23.47
N VAL A 601 -35.96 18.60 -22.42
CA VAL A 601 -37.35 18.41 -22.00
C VAL A 601 -38.06 19.75 -22.13
N VAL A 602 -39.23 19.77 -22.77
CA VAL A 602 -40.05 20.96 -22.99
C VAL A 602 -41.48 20.63 -22.60
N ASP A 603 -42.07 21.42 -21.70
CA ASP A 603 -43.41 21.20 -21.16
C ASP A 603 -43.65 19.76 -20.63
N GLY A 604 -42.60 19.12 -20.11
CA GLY A 604 -42.63 17.76 -19.57
C GLY A 604 -42.39 16.63 -20.59
N ASP A 605 -42.29 16.95 -21.88
CA ASP A 605 -42.03 15.98 -22.95
C ASP A 605 -40.57 16.04 -23.42
N VAL A 606 -39.95 14.89 -23.70
CA VAL A 606 -38.61 14.84 -24.30
C VAL A 606 -38.69 15.33 -25.75
N VAL A 607 -38.00 16.44 -26.04
CA VAL A 607 -37.87 17.01 -27.39
C VAL A 607 -36.41 16.88 -27.79
N THR A 608 -36.05 15.77 -28.46
CA THR A 608 -34.67 15.54 -28.90
C THR A 608 -34.18 16.63 -29.86
N THR A 609 -33.00 17.21 -29.58
CA THR A 609 -32.15 17.81 -30.62
C THR A 609 -31.08 16.80 -31.03
N GLY A 610 -30.98 16.53 -32.33
CA GLY A 610 -30.21 15.42 -32.88
C GLY A 610 -28.69 15.62 -32.95
N ASP A 611 -28.04 14.45 -32.93
CA ASP A 611 -26.72 14.05 -33.46
C ASP A 611 -25.41 14.73 -33.00
N VAL A 612 -24.56 13.91 -32.37
CA VAL A 612 -23.21 13.70 -32.90
C VAL A 612 -23.08 12.26 -33.40
N SER A 613 -23.18 12.14 -34.73
CA SER A 613 -22.92 11.00 -35.62
C SER A 613 -24.04 9.99 -35.87
N ALA A 614 -24.41 9.91 -37.16
CA ALA A 614 -25.57 9.23 -37.70
C ALA A 614 -25.25 7.84 -38.24
N GLN A 615 -26.00 6.83 -37.81
CA GLN A 615 -26.68 5.85 -38.69
C GLN A 615 -27.67 5.01 -37.88
N ALA A 616 -28.96 5.35 -38.00
CA ALA A 616 -30.05 4.56 -37.46
C ALA A 616 -30.35 3.34 -38.36
N THR A 617 -30.55 2.16 -37.76
CA THR A 617 -31.62 1.23 -38.19
C THR A 617 -31.94 0.17 -37.12
N GLN A 618 -33.07 0.39 -36.44
CA GLN A 618 -34.12 -0.60 -36.14
C GLN A 618 -33.83 -1.79 -35.17
N ARG A 619 -34.02 -1.58 -33.85
CA ARG A 619 -35.13 -2.18 -33.05
C ARG A 619 -35.02 -1.83 -31.54
N SER A 620 -36.15 -1.33 -31.02
CA SER A 620 -36.72 -1.48 -29.67
C SER A 620 -35.87 -1.19 -28.40
N SER A 621 -36.27 -0.09 -27.74
CA SER A 621 -36.44 0.05 -26.27
C SER A 621 -35.22 0.01 -25.34
N LEU A 622 -34.09 0.61 -25.74
CA LEU A 622 -32.98 0.96 -24.83
C LEU A 622 -32.41 2.39 -25.09
N ASN A 623 -33.01 3.17 -26.00
CA ASN A 623 -32.42 4.39 -26.56
C ASN A 623 -33.18 5.70 -26.26
N GLU A 624 -34.28 5.66 -25.51
CA GLU A 624 -34.96 6.89 -25.07
C GLU A 624 -34.52 7.19 -23.64
N ALA A 625 -33.68 8.21 -23.47
CA ALA A 625 -33.37 8.71 -22.15
C ALA A 625 -34.69 9.19 -21.48
N PRO A 626 -35.00 8.74 -20.25
CA PRO A 626 -36.23 9.13 -19.57
C PRO A 626 -36.26 10.64 -19.28
N THR A 627 -37.39 11.22 -18.90
CA THR A 627 -37.35 12.51 -18.18
C THR A 627 -36.80 12.29 -16.77
N LEU A 628 -36.46 13.35 -16.04
CA LEU A 628 -36.15 13.23 -14.60
C LEU A 628 -37.35 12.67 -13.83
N ASP A 629 -38.58 13.01 -14.26
CA ASP A 629 -39.80 12.37 -13.77
C ASP A 629 -39.87 10.87 -14.08
N GLY A 630 -39.38 10.47 -15.26
CA GLY A 630 -39.29 9.07 -15.66
C GLY A 630 -38.32 8.25 -14.80
N LEU A 631 -37.25 8.84 -14.29
CA LEU A 631 -36.34 8.15 -13.35
C LEU A 631 -37.06 7.77 -12.06
N PHE A 632 -37.95 8.62 -11.53
CA PHE A 632 -38.76 8.26 -10.37
C PHE A 632 -39.71 7.08 -10.64
N VAL A 633 -40.21 6.94 -11.86
CA VAL A 633 -41.05 5.79 -12.27
C VAL A 633 -40.21 4.51 -12.28
N ILE A 634 -38.98 4.57 -12.77
CA ILE A 634 -38.07 3.42 -12.82
C ILE A 634 -37.68 2.97 -11.40
N ILE A 635 -37.34 3.91 -10.50
CA ILE A 635 -37.04 3.59 -9.11
C ILE A 635 -38.28 2.97 -8.42
N GLN A 636 -39.47 3.52 -8.66
CA GLN A 636 -40.72 2.96 -8.14
C GLN A 636 -40.97 1.53 -8.63
N ASP A 637 -40.69 1.24 -9.90
CA ASP A 637 -40.79 -0.11 -10.46
C ASP A 637 -39.82 -1.08 -9.75
N GLY A 638 -38.58 -0.66 -9.52
CA GLY A 638 -37.59 -1.41 -8.74
C GLY A 638 -38.12 -1.79 -7.36
N ILE A 639 -38.65 -0.81 -6.61
CA ILE A 639 -39.23 -1.04 -5.28
C ILE A 639 -40.42 -2.01 -5.36
N ASN A 640 -41.34 -1.79 -6.31
CA ASN A 640 -42.54 -2.62 -6.46
C ASN A 640 -42.22 -4.08 -6.84
N ARG A 641 -41.07 -4.30 -7.48
CA ARG A 641 -40.59 -5.63 -7.89
C ARG A 641 -39.67 -6.27 -6.85
N ASN A 642 -39.51 -5.65 -5.67
CA ASN A 642 -38.60 -6.10 -4.62
C ASN A 642 -37.18 -6.33 -5.16
N ALA A 643 -36.64 -5.32 -5.85
CA ALA A 643 -35.27 -5.39 -6.35
C ALA A 643 -34.29 -5.69 -5.21
N PHE A 644 -33.31 -6.54 -5.49
CA PHE A 644 -32.28 -6.95 -4.54
C PHE A 644 -31.56 -5.75 -3.90
N ARG A 645 -31.20 -4.74 -4.71
CA ARG A 645 -30.53 -3.53 -4.22
C ARG A 645 -30.94 -2.30 -5.03
N ILE A 646 -31.26 -1.22 -4.32
CA ILE A 646 -31.50 0.10 -4.91
C ILE A 646 -30.61 1.12 -4.18
N VAL A 647 -29.83 1.88 -4.96
CA VAL A 647 -29.05 3.02 -4.47
C VAL A 647 -29.37 4.21 -5.35
N VAL A 648 -29.80 5.31 -4.75
CA VAL A 648 -30.18 6.53 -5.48
C VAL A 648 -29.59 7.74 -4.77
N ASP A 649 -28.82 8.54 -5.50
CA ASP A 649 -28.47 9.88 -5.05
C ASP A 649 -29.50 10.88 -5.57
N TYR A 650 -29.94 11.78 -4.70
CA TYR A 650 -30.83 12.88 -5.06
C TYR A 650 -30.09 14.22 -4.98
N ASP A 651 -30.39 15.12 -5.92
CA ASP A 651 -29.88 16.49 -5.86
C ASP A 651 -30.43 17.20 -4.61
N PRO A 652 -29.59 17.76 -3.74
CA PRO A 652 -30.05 18.34 -2.47
C PRO A 652 -30.86 19.64 -2.65
N LYS A 653 -30.76 20.30 -3.79
CA LYS A 653 -31.46 21.56 -4.09
C LYS A 653 -32.77 21.30 -4.81
N TYR A 654 -32.74 20.44 -5.82
CA TYR A 654 -33.86 20.22 -6.73
C TYR A 654 -34.58 18.90 -6.49
N GLY A 655 -33.97 17.91 -5.82
CA GLY A 655 -34.62 16.65 -5.43
C GLY A 655 -34.75 15.60 -6.53
N TYR A 656 -34.26 15.83 -7.75
CA TYR A 656 -34.27 14.82 -8.81
C TYR A 656 -33.16 13.76 -8.59
N PRO A 657 -33.32 12.53 -9.10
CA PRO A 657 -32.28 11.50 -9.02
C PRO A 657 -31.06 11.89 -9.87
N THR A 658 -29.88 12.02 -9.27
CA THR A 658 -28.61 12.30 -9.95
C THR A 658 -27.84 11.04 -10.31
N SER A 659 -28.01 9.98 -9.52
CA SER A 659 -27.52 8.63 -9.81
C SER A 659 -28.62 7.63 -9.47
N VAL A 660 -28.75 6.57 -10.26
CA VAL A 660 -29.66 5.45 -9.97
C VAL A 660 -28.93 4.15 -10.28
N TYR A 661 -28.82 3.31 -9.27
CA TYR A 661 -28.38 1.92 -9.36
C TYR A 661 -29.54 1.03 -8.88
N ILE A 662 -30.00 0.14 -9.74
CA ILE A 662 -30.99 -0.90 -9.38
C ILE A 662 -30.42 -2.23 -9.85
N ASP A 663 -30.31 -3.15 -8.91
CA ASP A 663 -29.99 -4.55 -9.11
C ASP A 663 -31.23 -5.31 -8.68
N TYR A 664 -31.91 -5.93 -9.64
CA TYR A 664 -33.12 -6.70 -9.39
C TYR A 664 -32.79 -8.08 -8.82
N TYR A 665 -31.65 -8.68 -9.18
CA TYR A 665 -31.28 -10.04 -8.77
C TYR A 665 -29.77 -10.22 -8.56
N GLU A 666 -29.38 -10.52 -7.32
CA GLU A 666 -27.98 -10.71 -6.86
C GLU A 666 -27.06 -11.55 -7.77
N MET A 667 -27.60 -12.60 -8.41
CA MET A 667 -26.79 -13.59 -9.14
C MET A 667 -27.02 -13.57 -10.66
N ILE A 668 -27.67 -12.55 -11.21
CA ILE A 668 -27.86 -12.41 -12.65
C ILE A 668 -26.99 -11.25 -13.14
N ALA A 669 -25.83 -11.57 -13.71
CA ALA A 669 -24.97 -10.55 -14.28
C ALA A 669 -25.65 -9.79 -15.44
N ASP A 670 -25.30 -8.51 -15.58
CA ASP A 670 -25.63 -7.60 -16.68
C ASP A 670 -27.12 -7.20 -16.77
N GLU A 671 -27.88 -7.42 -15.71
CA GLU A 671 -29.29 -7.02 -15.63
C GLU A 671 -29.49 -5.66 -14.93
N GLU A 672 -28.44 -5.14 -14.29
CA GLU A 672 -28.48 -3.95 -13.47
C GLU A 672 -28.80 -2.69 -14.29
N TYR A 673 -29.60 -1.81 -13.70
CA TYR A 673 -29.91 -0.50 -14.24
C TYR A 673 -29.03 0.56 -13.56
N ILE A 674 -27.99 1.01 -14.26
CA ILE A 674 -27.04 2.01 -13.76
C ILE A 674 -27.07 3.25 -14.65
N VAL A 675 -27.48 4.39 -14.08
CA VAL A 675 -27.53 5.68 -14.80
C VAL A 675 -27.10 6.84 -13.93
N SER A 676 -26.62 7.90 -14.58
CA SER A 676 -26.40 9.22 -13.97
C SER A 676 -27.11 10.29 -14.78
N ALA A 677 -27.71 11.26 -14.08
CA ALA A 677 -28.38 12.41 -14.67
C ALA A 677 -27.88 13.70 -14.01
N VAL A 678 -27.49 14.69 -14.81
CA VAL A 678 -27.03 16.00 -14.30
C VAL A 678 -27.78 17.12 -15.01
N LEU A 679 -28.53 17.91 -14.25
CA LEU A 679 -29.25 19.08 -14.75
C LEU A 679 -28.26 20.13 -15.27
N VAL A 680 -28.44 20.56 -16.52
CA VAL A 680 -27.58 21.55 -17.18
C VAL A 680 -28.18 22.95 -17.07
N GLU A 681 -29.46 23.09 -17.44
CA GLU A 681 -30.17 24.36 -17.40
C GLU A 681 -31.68 24.17 -17.24
N VAL A 682 -32.32 25.14 -16.59
CA VAL A 682 -33.78 25.22 -16.45
C VAL A 682 -34.29 26.26 -17.44
N ASN A 683 -35.20 25.85 -18.32
CA ASN A 683 -35.68 26.62 -19.47
C ASN A 683 -37.15 27.04 -19.34
N ASP A 684 -37.74 26.95 -18.14
CA ASP A 684 -39.08 27.47 -17.86
C ASP A 684 -39.04 29.00 -17.78
N GLY A 685 -39.72 29.66 -18.72
CA GLY A 685 -39.70 31.12 -18.93
C GLY A 685 -40.27 31.97 -17.79
N GLY A 686 -39.65 31.95 -16.61
CA GLY A 686 -40.04 32.73 -15.44
C GLY A 686 -38.91 32.99 -14.45
N ALA A 687 -38.33 34.19 -14.56
CA ALA A 687 -37.59 34.96 -13.52
C ALA A 687 -36.24 34.41 -12.98
N ASN A 688 -35.17 34.89 -13.62
CA ASN A 688 -33.89 35.36 -13.06
C ASN A 688 -33.08 34.38 -12.17
N VAL A 689 -32.04 33.78 -12.74
CA VAL A 689 -30.92 33.19 -11.98
C VAL A 689 -29.62 33.82 -12.50
N ASP A 690 -28.87 34.43 -11.59
CA ASP A 690 -27.58 35.08 -11.86
C ASP A 690 -26.52 34.11 -12.41
N PRO A 691 -25.48 34.60 -13.11
CA PRO A 691 -24.45 33.75 -13.71
C PRO A 691 -23.60 33.01 -12.68
N VAL A 692 -23.25 31.78 -13.05
CA VAL A 692 -22.28 30.85 -12.41
C VAL A 692 -21.02 31.58 -11.93
N PRO A 693 -20.57 31.42 -10.67
CA PRO A 693 -19.24 31.85 -10.27
C PRO A 693 -18.18 30.81 -10.65
N ASP A 694 -17.09 31.37 -11.15
CA ASP A 694 -15.85 30.77 -11.64
C ASP A 694 -15.27 29.65 -10.75
N SER A 695 -14.89 28.55 -11.41
CA SER A 695 -14.15 27.43 -10.85
C SER A 695 -12.70 27.81 -10.57
N SER A 696 -12.44 28.55 -9.49
CA SER A 696 -11.08 28.73 -8.96
C SER A 696 -11.05 29.28 -7.52
N ALA A 697 -11.27 28.42 -6.50
CA ALA A 697 -10.75 28.61 -5.13
C ALA A 697 -10.86 27.32 -4.29
N PRO A 698 -9.98 27.09 -3.29
CA PRO A 698 -9.56 25.77 -2.86
C PRO A 698 -10.46 25.11 -1.79
N LYS A 699 -10.41 23.77 -1.76
CA LYS A 699 -10.90 22.90 -0.68
C LYS A 699 -10.33 23.34 0.67
N THR A 700 -11.19 23.68 1.63
CA THR A 700 -11.09 23.34 3.09
C THR A 700 -12.32 23.91 3.80
N ALA A 701 -13.16 23.05 4.38
CA ALA A 701 -13.84 23.28 5.66
C ALA A 701 -14.66 22.05 6.06
N MET A 702 -14.01 21.17 6.81
CA MET A 702 -14.60 20.31 7.83
C MET A 702 -15.42 21.21 8.78
N ILE A 703 -16.70 20.92 9.00
CA ILE A 703 -17.43 21.47 10.16
C ILE A 703 -18.12 20.31 10.86
N MET A 704 -17.50 19.91 11.97
CA MET A 704 -18.11 19.20 13.08
C MET A 704 -19.35 19.97 13.56
N GLY A 705 -20.49 19.29 13.63
CA GLY A 705 -21.63 19.75 14.41
C GLY A 705 -21.44 19.37 15.87
N HIS A 706 -21.16 20.34 16.74
CA HIS A 706 -21.43 20.21 18.17
C HIS A 706 -22.22 21.42 18.67
N LEU A 707 -23.32 21.08 19.35
CA LEU A 707 -24.36 21.93 19.90
C LEU A 707 -23.79 22.93 20.91
N GLY A 708 -24.15 24.20 20.72
CA GLY A 708 -23.95 25.25 21.72
C GLY A 708 -25.04 25.20 22.79
N LEU A 709 -24.62 25.21 24.05
CA LEU A 709 -25.41 25.72 25.18
C LEU A 709 -24.53 26.66 26.00
N ALA A 710 -25.14 27.78 26.40
CA ALA A 710 -24.51 29.05 26.69
C ALA A 710 -24.15 29.28 28.17
N SER A 711 -23.24 30.26 28.36
CA SER A 711 -23.03 31.11 29.57
C SER A 711 -22.21 30.44 30.69
N LEU A 712 -21.23 31.05 31.35
CA LEU A 712 -21.09 32.42 31.87
C LEU A 712 -19.59 32.71 32.18
N LEU A 713 -19.27 34.01 32.22
CA LEU A 713 -18.00 34.62 32.66
C LEU A 713 -17.31 33.95 33.86
N LEU A 714 -15.97 33.84 33.86
CA LEU A 714 -15.08 34.77 34.59
C LEU A 714 -13.58 34.52 34.30
N CYS A 715 -12.86 35.63 34.31
CA CYS A 715 -11.42 35.83 34.20
C CYS A 715 -10.63 35.21 35.37
N MET A 716 -9.49 34.54 35.13
CA MET A 716 -8.18 34.86 35.73
C MET A 716 -7.10 33.84 35.35
N GLN A 717 -5.88 34.39 35.18
CA GLN A 717 -4.59 33.74 35.00
C GLN A 717 -4.35 32.58 35.98
N TRP A 718 -3.73 31.49 35.52
CA TRP A 718 -2.36 31.06 35.85
C TRP A 718 -1.89 30.05 34.78
#